data_AF-A0A9D1TST3-F1
#
_entry.id   AF-A0A9D1TST3-F1
#
_cell.length_a   1.000
_cell.length_b   1.000
_cell.length_c   1.000
_cell.angle_alpha   90.00
_cell.angle_beta   90.00
_cell.angle_gamma   90.00
#
_symmetry.space_group_name_H-M   'P 1'
#
loop_
_entity.id
_entity.type
_entity.pdbx_description
1 polymer ?
#
loop_
_entity_poly.entity_id
_entity_poly.type
_entity_poly.pdbx_seq_one_letter_code
_entity_poly.pdbx_strand_id
1 'polypeptide(L)'
;MMKRIILSIVCMVMAFGFFACNSTLAPPQILSIEKVGSSGSTDKYEIKYSDGKSFFFDVTNGSDGKSAFDIAVENGFIGNETEWLESLKGDSGKEGQPGKDAPVITKIEMTGQTLDAYVYTVTLSDGKEYDFEIPRAYEENNDMNMIEVNKLNETANYSPVAAGNRALENAVTVTGPNVKGAHDAQFVIADDKAYIVYEANDVQAGENSSWDYIYCAMTIVDIQTNKVEKIVKFSKSLQQYDNDTLPKGCTFVPRIVKKDDATMRVYFSSEDPGNRESHTYYIDYDIASGKFDNNIYKLQLMTPQGKVDFTPTEYVKLTQAAGNACYPESHSAYLFDIFDYDGVKYITLNNFANGQNALAKFNDSLDCVEVIGHIGEGTTAIKTTESAIMCKNDGTWMSILRDERSDSYMFSYSDDGVKWSQPAVDDVAFTGSATKPTLDNFYGQYFMSWADNSRSCMRFMTSSDAEQWTDVVTVYSPTTFQYPTFELYNNEIYYTATMGNKETIVFGKLPLKYDNGWYVRQLPPTDAENVFANITGYNRYSDITTNRDGTKYEAYIKRDDKGIYFKARTDVSNKGDKIFLMLDTDGTATGFTPSNFMFKFQNGDIQYQGYYKANTRGYVNIAAYSQLLFTRKTYPSSAQNKGVNEISLFIPYSALTILSPDAKVDADADIYFTIYGANGSFESDSSYEGHNTVWNRPSTYLVLTKDNEIKIR
;
A
#
# COMPACT_ATOMS: atom_id res chain seq x y z
N MET A 1 20.22 -14.93 -69.29
CA MET A 1 19.20 -13.97 -69.76
C MET A 1 18.40 -13.53 -68.55
N MET A 2 18.72 -12.36 -67.98
CA MET A 2 18.03 -11.08 -68.18
C MET A 2 16.78 -10.88 -67.32
N LYS A 3 16.96 -10.00 -66.31
CA LYS A 3 16.15 -8.80 -66.01
C LYS A 3 15.00 -8.84 -64.99
N ARG A 4 15.19 -7.94 -64.01
CA ARG A 4 14.27 -7.06 -63.23
C ARG A 4 13.87 -7.56 -61.83
N ILE A 5 14.34 -7.00 -60.70
CA ILE A 5 14.35 -5.62 -60.13
C ILE A 5 13.05 -5.28 -59.35
N ILE A 6 13.24 -5.03 -58.04
CA ILE A 6 12.47 -4.21 -57.06
C ILE A 6 11.19 -4.84 -56.43
N LEU A 7 11.21 -5.15 -55.12
CA LEU A 7 10.74 -4.29 -54.01
C LEU A 7 10.62 -5.11 -52.68
N SER A 8 10.98 -4.46 -51.56
CA SER A 8 10.60 -4.75 -50.16
C SER A 8 11.22 -5.94 -49.42
N ILE A 9 12.26 -5.63 -48.62
CA ILE A 9 12.67 -6.37 -47.43
C ILE A 9 11.66 -6.06 -46.32
N VAL A 10 10.86 -7.05 -45.92
CA VAL A 10 10.07 -7.05 -44.68
C VAL A 10 10.26 -8.42 -44.02
N CYS A 11 10.72 -8.37 -42.76
CA CYS A 11 10.59 -9.37 -41.70
C CYS A 11 11.05 -10.81 -41.97
N MET A 12 12.28 -11.15 -41.54
CA MET A 12 12.52 -12.36 -40.72
C MET A 12 13.95 -12.39 -40.16
N VAL A 13 14.16 -11.93 -38.93
CA VAL A 13 15.15 -12.54 -38.02
C VAL A 13 14.57 -12.42 -36.61
N MET A 14 13.99 -13.51 -36.13
CA MET A 14 13.76 -13.76 -34.71
C MET A 14 14.77 -14.80 -34.23
N ALA A 15 15.08 -14.71 -32.94
CA ALA A 15 15.79 -15.66 -32.09
C ALA A 15 17.33 -15.65 -32.21
N PHE A 16 17.98 -14.91 -31.30
CA PHE A 16 18.54 -15.48 -30.06
C PHE A 16 19.13 -14.32 -29.25
N GLY A 17 18.39 -13.88 -28.22
CA GLY A 17 18.85 -12.88 -27.27
C GLY A 17 18.22 -13.20 -25.92
N PHE A 18 19.07 -13.51 -24.94
CA PHE A 18 18.72 -13.69 -23.54
C PHE A 18 17.77 -12.58 -23.08
N PHE A 19 16.57 -12.95 -22.62
CA PHE A 19 15.75 -12.09 -21.79
C PHE A 19 16.40 -12.03 -20.40
N ALA A 20 17.32 -11.08 -20.21
CA ALA A 20 17.44 -10.44 -18.92
C ALA A 20 16.32 -9.38 -18.87
N CYS A 21 15.27 -9.66 -18.09
CA CYS A 21 14.24 -8.68 -17.81
C CYS A 21 14.85 -7.60 -16.89
N ASN A 22 15.50 -6.60 -17.48
CA ASN A 22 15.67 -5.30 -16.83
C ASN A 22 14.36 -4.54 -17.07
N SER A 23 13.45 -4.58 -16.11
CA SER A 23 12.28 -3.70 -16.11
C SER A 23 12.68 -2.28 -15.70
N THR A 24 13.41 -1.57 -16.56
CA THR A 24 13.40 -0.11 -16.51
C THR A 24 12.17 0.33 -17.29
N LEU A 25 11.13 0.81 -16.60
CA LEU A 25 9.99 1.48 -17.23
C LEU A 25 10.51 2.54 -18.21
N ALA A 26 10.04 2.49 -19.46
CA ALA A 26 10.43 3.48 -20.46
C ALA A 26 10.08 4.90 -19.94
N PRO A 27 10.94 5.91 -20.16
CA PRO A 27 10.67 7.27 -19.72
C PRO A 27 9.33 7.76 -20.30
N PRO A 28 8.50 8.46 -19.49
CA PRO A 28 7.25 9.01 -19.97
C PRO A 28 7.52 10.00 -21.12
N GLN A 29 6.69 9.93 -22.16
CA GLN A 29 6.80 10.81 -23.33
C GLN A 29 6.22 12.19 -22.99
N ILE A 30 6.84 13.25 -23.50
CA ILE A 30 6.26 14.60 -23.44
C ILE A 30 5.07 14.66 -24.41
N LEU A 31 3.87 14.96 -23.90
CA LEU A 31 2.65 15.13 -24.69
C LEU A 31 2.47 16.57 -25.17
N SER A 32 2.64 17.56 -24.29
CA SER A 32 2.54 18.97 -24.67
C SER A 32 3.40 19.87 -23.79
N ILE A 33 3.70 21.06 -24.32
CA ILE A 33 4.37 22.15 -23.61
C ILE A 33 3.60 23.42 -23.92
N GLU A 34 3.00 24.00 -22.90
CA GLU A 34 2.11 25.14 -23.05
C GLU A 34 2.57 26.26 -22.12
N LYS A 35 2.68 27.47 -22.65
CA LYS A 35 2.82 28.66 -21.80
C LYS A 35 1.50 28.85 -21.06
N VAL A 36 1.53 28.73 -19.73
CA VAL A 36 0.36 28.80 -18.85
C VAL A 36 0.24 30.14 -18.13
N GLY A 37 1.27 30.99 -18.18
CA GLY A 37 1.21 32.34 -17.62
C GLY A 37 2.43 33.19 -17.92
N SER A 38 2.33 34.47 -17.55
CA SER A 38 3.43 35.44 -17.55
C SER A 38 3.32 36.32 -16.30
N SER A 39 4.45 36.66 -15.70
CA SER A 39 4.58 37.63 -14.62
C SER A 39 5.83 38.48 -14.85
N GLY A 40 5.64 39.75 -15.25
CA GLY A 40 6.74 40.62 -15.64
C GLY A 40 7.53 40.05 -16.82
N SER A 41 8.86 39.99 -16.68
CA SER A 41 9.75 39.37 -17.66
C SER A 41 9.82 37.85 -17.53
N THR A 42 8.97 37.19 -16.75
CA THR A 42 9.03 35.74 -16.53
C THR A 42 7.81 35.04 -17.10
N ASP A 43 8.01 34.07 -17.99
CA ASP A 43 6.98 33.22 -18.55
C ASP A 43 6.94 31.87 -17.84
N LYS A 44 5.75 31.38 -17.52
CA LYS A 44 5.53 30.06 -16.91
C LYS A 44 5.04 29.07 -17.94
N TYR A 45 5.70 27.92 -18.01
CA TYR A 45 5.37 26.81 -18.91
C TYR A 45 4.90 25.59 -18.12
N GLU A 46 3.94 24.86 -18.67
CA GLU A 46 3.50 23.53 -18.22
C GLU A 46 3.93 22.49 -19.26
N ILE A 47 4.57 21.40 -18.81
CA ILE A 47 4.86 20.21 -19.60
C ILE A 47 3.92 19.10 -19.14
N LYS A 48 3.15 18.51 -20.06
CA LYS A 48 2.27 17.35 -19.80
C LYS A 48 2.92 16.07 -20.31
N TYR A 49 2.83 14.99 -19.53
CA TYR A 49 3.46 13.71 -19.84
C TYR A 49 2.46 12.59 -20.12
N SER A 50 2.91 11.53 -20.77
CA SER A 50 2.10 10.36 -21.14
C SER A 50 1.58 9.55 -19.94
N ASP A 51 2.15 9.76 -18.75
CA ASP A 51 1.71 9.17 -17.48
C ASP A 51 0.67 10.03 -16.74
N GLY A 52 0.24 11.16 -17.34
CA GLY A 52 -0.76 12.07 -16.79
C GLY A 52 -0.23 13.13 -15.83
N LYS A 53 1.09 13.18 -15.57
CA LYS A 53 1.69 14.22 -14.71
C LYS A 53 1.94 15.53 -15.49
N SER A 54 2.00 16.62 -14.74
CA SER A 54 2.41 17.95 -15.24
C SER A 54 3.64 18.48 -14.48
N PHE A 55 4.54 19.15 -15.18
CA PHE A 55 5.68 19.87 -14.57
C PHE A 55 5.66 21.35 -14.99
N PHE A 56 6.00 22.25 -14.08
CA PHE A 56 6.01 23.69 -14.34
C PHE A 56 7.41 24.28 -14.20
N PHE A 57 7.79 25.17 -15.11
CA PHE A 57 9.04 25.90 -15.03
C PHE A 57 8.90 27.33 -15.56
N ASP A 58 9.78 28.20 -15.07
CA ASP A 58 9.77 29.63 -15.35
C ASP A 58 10.95 30.00 -16.28
N VAL A 59 10.69 30.84 -17.29
CA VAL A 59 11.68 31.37 -18.24
C VAL A 59 11.73 32.88 -18.11
N THR A 60 12.88 33.43 -17.70
CA THR A 60 13.08 34.89 -17.63
C THR A 60 13.51 35.44 -18.99
N ASN A 61 12.59 36.16 -19.63
CA ASN A 61 12.77 36.95 -20.84
C ASN A 61 13.68 38.17 -20.59
N GLY A 62 14.23 38.73 -21.68
CA GLY A 62 14.91 40.02 -21.63
C GLY A 62 13.96 41.14 -21.21
N SER A 63 14.49 42.20 -20.60
CA SER A 63 13.72 43.41 -20.29
C SER A 63 13.18 44.04 -21.58
N ASP A 64 11.93 44.52 -21.54
CA ASP A 64 11.35 45.27 -22.65
C ASP A 64 12.25 46.48 -22.99
N GLY A 65 12.37 46.76 -24.29
CA GLY A 65 13.04 47.98 -24.75
C GLY A 65 12.28 49.23 -24.28
N LYS A 66 12.99 50.36 -24.21
CA LYS A 66 12.37 51.68 -23.91
C LYS A 66 11.18 51.93 -24.86
N SER A 67 10.09 52.49 -24.35
CA SER A 67 8.96 52.85 -25.20
C SER A 67 9.37 53.94 -26.21
N ALA A 68 8.63 54.06 -27.32
CA ALA A 68 8.88 55.13 -28.29
C ALA A 68 8.74 56.54 -27.66
N PHE A 69 7.92 56.67 -26.62
CA PHE A 69 7.81 57.89 -25.82
C PHE A 69 9.06 58.13 -24.97
N ASP A 70 9.57 57.12 -24.27
CA ASP A 70 10.81 57.24 -23.48
C ASP A 70 12.01 57.62 -24.35
N ILE A 71 12.10 57.05 -25.56
CA ILE A 71 13.11 57.40 -26.54
C ILE A 71 12.93 58.85 -27.01
N ALA A 72 11.69 59.31 -27.21
CA ALA A 72 11.43 60.69 -27.59
C ALA A 72 11.84 61.68 -26.50
N VAL A 73 11.55 61.38 -25.22
CA VAL A 73 11.97 62.19 -24.07
C VAL A 73 13.49 62.25 -23.97
N GLU A 74 14.19 61.12 -24.13
CA GLU A 74 15.66 61.10 -24.15
C GLU A 74 16.27 61.89 -25.32
N ASN A 75 15.57 61.94 -26.46
CA ASN A 75 15.98 62.72 -27.63
C ASN A 75 15.49 64.18 -27.58
N GLY A 76 15.02 64.66 -26.42
CA GLY A 76 14.74 66.08 -26.17
C GLY A 76 13.27 66.48 -26.33
N PHE A 77 12.34 65.53 -26.42
CA PHE A 77 10.91 65.84 -26.32
C PHE A 77 10.56 66.28 -24.90
N ILE A 78 9.85 67.41 -24.79
CA ILE A 78 9.38 67.96 -23.50
C ILE A 78 7.85 68.00 -23.55
N GLY A 79 7.21 67.07 -22.83
CA GLY A 79 5.77 66.92 -22.76
C GLY A 79 5.39 65.56 -22.18
N ASN A 80 4.11 65.32 -21.93
CA ASN A 80 3.59 64.01 -21.53
C ASN A 80 3.27 63.12 -22.75
N GLU A 81 2.95 61.85 -22.52
CA GLU A 81 2.70 60.85 -23.58
C GLU A 81 1.54 61.25 -24.51
N THR A 82 0.50 61.90 -23.98
CA THR A 82 -0.64 62.41 -24.77
C THR A 82 -0.20 63.54 -25.70
N GLU A 83 0.59 64.49 -25.19
CA GLU A 83 1.14 65.60 -25.98
C GLU A 83 2.11 65.09 -27.05
N TRP A 84 2.86 64.02 -26.74
CA TRP A 84 3.73 63.35 -27.70
C TRP A 84 2.91 62.71 -28.84
N LEU A 85 1.86 61.96 -28.53
CA LEU A 85 0.98 61.35 -29.53
C LEU A 85 0.31 62.39 -30.44
N GLU A 86 -0.08 63.55 -29.91
CA GLU A 86 -0.62 64.65 -30.71
C GLU A 86 0.43 65.30 -31.63
N SER A 87 1.70 65.32 -31.21
CA SER A 87 2.82 65.86 -32.00
C SER A 87 3.20 65.00 -33.21
N LEU A 88 2.81 63.71 -33.22
CA LEU A 88 3.10 62.76 -34.29
C LEU A 88 2.21 62.92 -35.55
N LYS A 89 1.41 64.00 -35.65
CA LYS A 89 0.57 64.32 -36.82
C LYS A 89 1.42 64.90 -37.97
N GLY A 90 2.12 64.04 -38.70
CA GLY A 90 2.83 64.29 -39.96
C GLY A 90 2.94 63.01 -40.80
N ASP A 91 3.56 63.07 -41.98
CA ASP A 91 3.76 61.87 -42.83
C ASP A 91 4.46 60.75 -42.06
N SER A 92 4.02 59.50 -42.30
CA SER A 92 4.45 58.31 -41.55
C SER A 92 5.98 58.22 -41.47
N GLY A 93 6.51 58.15 -40.25
CA GLY A 93 7.91 57.79 -40.02
C GLY A 93 8.20 56.38 -40.56
N LYS A 94 9.47 56.10 -40.87
CA LYS A 94 9.90 54.74 -41.22
C LYS A 94 9.54 53.79 -40.07
N GLU A 95 8.97 52.62 -40.40
CA GLU A 95 8.71 51.55 -39.44
C GLU A 95 9.95 51.31 -38.56
N GLY A 96 9.74 51.28 -37.24
CA GLY A 96 10.75 50.78 -36.31
C GLY A 96 11.06 49.33 -36.62
N GLN A 97 12.30 48.91 -36.40
CA GLN A 97 12.62 47.49 -36.51
C GLN A 97 11.77 46.71 -35.51
N PRO A 98 11.21 45.54 -35.89
CA PRO A 98 10.53 44.65 -34.95
C PRO A 98 11.41 44.40 -33.73
N GLY A 99 10.80 44.38 -32.54
CA GLY A 99 11.47 43.92 -31.33
C GLY A 99 12.05 42.52 -31.55
N LYS A 100 13.21 42.23 -30.95
CA LYS A 100 13.79 40.88 -31.01
C LYS A 100 12.81 39.93 -30.30
N ASP A 101 12.32 38.92 -31.01
CA ASP A 101 11.40 37.93 -30.42
C ASP A 101 11.96 37.37 -29.11
N ALA A 102 11.09 37.18 -28.12
CA ALA A 102 11.48 36.53 -26.87
C ALA A 102 12.05 35.12 -27.18
N PRO A 103 13.11 34.67 -26.48
CA PRO A 103 13.67 33.35 -26.73
C PRO A 103 12.58 32.27 -26.59
N VAL A 104 12.36 31.50 -27.65
CA VAL A 104 11.40 30.40 -27.65
C VAL A 104 12.14 29.07 -27.47
N ILE A 105 11.47 28.08 -26.90
CA ILE A 105 12.04 26.73 -26.79
C ILE A 105 12.21 26.16 -28.20
N THR A 106 13.43 25.77 -28.55
CA THR A 106 13.77 25.16 -29.84
C THR A 106 13.99 23.67 -29.75
N LYS A 107 14.40 23.17 -28.57
CA LYS A 107 14.70 21.76 -28.35
C LYS A 107 14.46 21.39 -26.90
N ILE A 108 13.91 20.19 -26.68
CA ILE A 108 13.97 19.50 -25.39
C ILE A 108 14.39 18.07 -25.68
N GLU A 109 15.44 17.61 -25.00
CA GLU A 109 15.90 16.23 -25.15
C GLU A 109 16.36 15.68 -23.81
N MET A 110 16.20 14.37 -23.62
CA MET A 110 16.82 13.69 -22.49
C MET A 110 18.33 13.67 -22.73
N THR A 111 19.08 14.36 -21.89
CA THR A 111 20.54 14.48 -21.98
C THR A 111 21.26 13.59 -20.98
N GLY A 112 20.56 13.08 -19.98
CA GLY A 112 21.15 12.19 -19.00
C GLY A 112 20.13 11.47 -18.12
N GLN A 113 20.65 10.71 -17.16
CA GLN A 113 19.88 10.01 -16.15
C GLN A 113 20.67 10.06 -14.83
N THR A 114 20.00 10.41 -13.73
CA THR A 114 20.52 10.28 -12.35
C THR A 114 19.91 9.04 -11.71
N LEU A 115 20.32 8.68 -10.49
CA LEU A 115 19.65 7.59 -9.77
C LEU A 115 18.15 7.83 -9.61
N ASP A 116 17.70 9.06 -9.45
CA ASP A 116 16.33 9.41 -9.10
C ASP A 116 15.54 10.00 -10.26
N ALA A 117 16.18 10.38 -11.35
CA ALA A 117 15.54 11.17 -12.40
C ALA A 117 16.07 10.91 -13.80
N TYR A 118 15.24 11.22 -14.79
CA TYR A 118 15.68 11.48 -16.16
C TYR A 118 16.06 12.97 -16.25
N VAL A 119 17.25 13.27 -16.75
CA VAL A 119 17.74 14.64 -16.95
C VAL A 119 17.38 15.06 -18.38
N TYR A 120 16.69 16.19 -18.50
CA TYR A 120 16.32 16.80 -19.77
C TYR A 120 16.95 18.18 -19.87
N THR A 121 17.44 18.50 -21.06
CA THR A 121 17.94 19.85 -21.37
C THR A 121 16.95 20.55 -22.29
N VAL A 122 16.57 21.78 -21.94
CA VAL A 122 15.79 22.70 -22.77
C VAL A 122 16.73 23.68 -23.43
N THR A 123 16.75 23.74 -24.77
CA THR A 123 17.50 24.74 -25.53
C THR A 123 16.56 25.84 -26.03
N LEU A 124 16.84 27.08 -25.69
CA LEU A 124 16.12 28.26 -26.19
C LEU A 124 16.71 28.75 -27.53
N SER A 125 15.95 29.55 -28.27
CA SER A 125 16.34 30.08 -29.59
C SER A 125 17.51 31.06 -29.55
N ASP A 126 17.87 31.55 -28.36
CA ASP A 126 19.08 32.35 -28.12
C ASP A 126 20.31 31.48 -27.77
N GLY A 127 20.14 30.16 -27.72
CA GLY A 127 21.19 29.18 -27.42
C GLY A 127 21.39 28.90 -25.93
N LYS A 128 20.61 29.48 -25.03
CA LYS A 128 20.67 29.13 -23.60
C LYS A 128 20.09 27.75 -23.35
N GLU A 129 20.70 27.02 -22.42
CA GLU A 129 20.30 25.69 -22.02
C GLU A 129 19.89 25.65 -20.54
N TYR A 130 18.85 24.87 -20.24
CA TYR A 130 18.35 24.64 -18.89
C TYR A 130 18.15 23.16 -18.66
N ASP A 131 18.84 22.61 -17.67
CA ASP A 131 18.63 21.22 -17.25
C ASP A 131 17.52 21.13 -16.22
N PHE A 132 16.65 20.13 -16.36
CA PHE A 132 15.67 19.79 -15.35
C PHE A 132 15.55 18.28 -15.20
N GLU A 133 15.19 17.85 -13.99
CA GLU A 133 15.12 16.45 -13.61
C GLU A 133 13.65 16.02 -13.46
N ILE A 134 13.27 14.95 -14.18
CA ILE A 134 11.99 14.28 -14.00
C ILE A 134 12.21 13.07 -13.10
N PRO A 135 11.62 13.03 -11.89
CA PRO A 135 11.74 11.87 -11.02
C PRO A 135 11.33 10.60 -11.76
N ARG A 136 12.21 9.60 -11.79
CA ARG A 136 11.87 8.25 -12.21
C ARG A 136 10.82 7.77 -11.22
N ALA A 137 9.71 7.23 -11.74
CA ALA A 137 8.87 6.35 -10.95
C ALA A 137 9.76 5.15 -10.61
N TYR A 138 10.45 5.22 -9.47
CA TYR A 138 10.75 4.00 -8.76
C TYR A 138 9.38 3.41 -8.46
N GLU A 139 9.15 2.17 -8.84
CA GLU A 139 8.48 1.32 -7.87
C GLU A 139 9.29 1.55 -6.60
N GLU A 140 8.73 2.28 -5.64
CA GLU A 140 9.24 2.18 -4.29
C GLU A 140 9.26 0.68 -4.06
N ASN A 141 10.45 0.08 -4.11
CA ASN A 141 10.66 -1.22 -3.53
C ASN A 141 10.39 -0.97 -2.05
N ASN A 142 9.10 -1.09 -1.72
CA ASN A 142 8.46 -1.05 -0.43
C ASN A 142 8.99 -2.16 0.49
N ASP A 143 9.92 -2.96 -0.03
CA ASP A 143 10.80 -3.93 0.59
C ASP A 143 11.56 -3.39 1.82
N MET A 144 11.66 -2.06 1.96
CA MET A 144 12.49 -1.42 2.99
C MET A 144 11.96 -1.46 4.42
N ASN A 145 10.70 -1.80 4.59
CA ASN A 145 10.13 -1.96 5.91
C ASN A 145 9.67 -3.39 6.20
N MET A 146 10.08 -4.34 5.35
CA MET A 146 9.68 -5.73 5.40
C MET A 146 10.28 -6.47 6.58
N ILE A 147 9.45 -6.67 7.61
CA ILE A 147 9.78 -7.59 8.70
C ILE A 147 9.30 -8.98 8.29
N GLU A 148 10.22 -9.95 8.24
CA GLU A 148 9.86 -11.36 8.15
C GLU A 148 8.92 -11.70 9.31
N VAL A 149 7.77 -12.31 9.01
CA VAL A 149 6.73 -12.58 9.99
C VAL A 149 7.23 -13.43 11.18
N ASN A 150 8.25 -14.27 10.97
CA ASN A 150 8.86 -15.08 12.03
C ASN A 150 9.79 -14.27 12.98
N LYS A 151 10.15 -13.04 12.62
CA LYS A 151 11.00 -12.13 13.41
C LYS A 151 10.22 -10.97 14.05
N LEU A 152 8.88 -11.00 13.99
CA LEU A 152 8.05 -9.92 14.52
C LEU A 152 8.29 -9.68 16.01
N ASN A 153 8.43 -10.75 16.80
CA ASN A 153 8.70 -10.66 18.24
C ASN A 153 10.09 -10.09 18.58
N GLU A 154 11.04 -10.14 17.64
CA GLU A 154 12.40 -9.62 17.80
C GLU A 154 12.51 -8.16 17.35
N THR A 155 11.49 -7.64 16.67
CA THR A 155 11.55 -6.33 16.03
C THR A 155 10.98 -5.25 16.95
N ALA A 156 11.86 -4.46 17.56
CA ALA A 156 11.53 -3.46 18.59
C ALA A 156 10.45 -2.42 18.22
N ASN A 157 10.19 -2.20 16.92
CA ASN A 157 9.22 -1.20 16.44
C ASN A 157 7.93 -1.83 15.88
N TYR A 158 7.74 -3.14 16.04
CA TYR A 158 6.51 -3.79 15.59
C TYR A 158 5.36 -3.62 16.58
N SER A 159 4.17 -3.30 16.07
CA SER A 159 2.94 -3.24 16.84
C SER A 159 1.81 -3.91 16.06
N PRO A 160 1.32 -5.07 16.51
CA PRO A 160 0.13 -5.72 15.95
C PRO A 160 -1.10 -4.82 15.96
N VAL A 161 -1.23 -3.96 16.98
CA VAL A 161 -2.33 -2.99 17.10
C VAL A 161 -2.24 -1.92 16.01
N ALA A 162 -1.06 -1.34 15.79
CA ALA A 162 -0.87 -0.38 14.70
C ALA A 162 -1.04 -1.03 13.31
N ALA A 163 -0.90 -2.35 13.20
CA ALA A 163 -1.22 -3.10 11.99
C ALA A 163 -2.74 -3.25 11.81
N GLY A 164 -3.48 -3.53 12.89
CA GLY A 164 -4.94 -3.64 12.86
C GLY A 164 -5.62 -2.33 12.51
N ASN A 165 -5.19 -1.22 13.13
CA ASN A 165 -5.74 0.11 12.81
C ASN A 165 -5.60 0.43 11.32
N ARG A 166 -4.44 0.14 10.71
CA ARG A 166 -4.22 0.35 9.28
C ARG A 166 -4.99 -0.59 8.38
N ALA A 167 -5.18 -1.84 8.79
CA ALA A 167 -6.03 -2.77 8.06
C ALA A 167 -7.47 -2.24 7.99
N LEU A 168 -7.95 -1.60 9.06
CA LEU A 168 -9.27 -0.97 9.12
C LEU A 168 -9.35 0.37 8.35
N GLU A 169 -8.34 1.24 8.46
CA GLU A 169 -8.31 2.53 7.76
C GLU A 169 -8.47 2.39 6.24
N ASN A 170 -7.94 1.31 5.66
CA ASN A 170 -8.01 1.05 4.23
C ASN A 170 -9.18 0.14 3.82
N ALA A 171 -9.98 -0.31 4.79
CA ALA A 171 -11.11 -1.17 4.52
C ALA A 171 -12.27 -0.39 3.88
N VAL A 172 -13.02 -1.06 3.01
CA VAL A 172 -14.22 -0.53 2.38
C VAL A 172 -15.45 -1.21 2.94
N THR A 173 -16.49 -0.43 3.19
CA THR A 173 -17.82 -0.98 3.49
C THR A 173 -18.40 -1.58 2.22
N VAL A 174 -18.77 -2.86 2.28
CA VAL A 174 -19.27 -3.60 1.12
C VAL A 174 -20.78 -3.84 1.15
N THR A 175 -21.46 -3.39 2.19
CA THR A 175 -22.93 -3.43 2.26
C THR A 175 -23.55 -2.19 1.61
N GLY A 176 -24.78 -2.34 1.12
CA GLY A 176 -25.53 -1.23 0.53
C GLY A 176 -26.03 -0.22 1.56
N PRO A 177 -26.31 1.04 1.19
CA PRO A 177 -26.66 2.11 2.13
C PRO A 177 -27.97 1.90 2.91
N ASN A 178 -28.84 1.01 2.42
CA ASN A 178 -30.10 0.65 3.08
C ASN A 178 -29.94 -0.49 4.11
N VAL A 179 -28.81 -1.19 4.08
CA VAL A 179 -28.54 -2.30 5.01
C VAL A 179 -28.47 -1.74 6.43
N LYS A 180 -29.13 -2.45 7.34
CA LYS A 180 -29.16 -2.14 8.78
C LYS A 180 -28.49 -3.22 9.61
N GLY A 181 -28.51 -4.46 9.15
CA GLY A 181 -27.75 -5.55 9.74
C GLY A 181 -27.11 -6.43 8.67
N ALA A 182 -25.90 -6.93 8.92
CA ALA A 182 -25.20 -7.85 8.05
C ALA A 182 -24.22 -8.74 8.83
N HIS A 183 -24.03 -9.97 8.34
CA HIS A 183 -23.21 -10.98 9.03
C HIS A 183 -22.63 -12.02 8.04
N ASP A 184 -21.82 -12.95 8.55
CA ASP A 184 -21.39 -14.19 7.89
C ASP A 184 -20.90 -14.05 6.45
N ALA A 185 -19.92 -13.17 6.25
CA ALA A 185 -19.33 -12.95 4.94
C ALA A 185 -18.27 -14.01 4.56
N GLN A 186 -18.27 -14.41 3.28
CA GLN A 186 -17.16 -15.12 2.62
C GLN A 186 -16.91 -14.45 1.27
N PHE A 187 -15.71 -14.59 0.72
CA PHE A 187 -15.38 -14.04 -0.58
C PHE A 187 -14.37 -14.90 -1.33
N VAL A 188 -14.29 -14.67 -2.64
CA VAL A 188 -13.22 -15.18 -3.52
C VAL A 188 -12.70 -14.01 -4.34
N ILE A 189 -11.40 -14.00 -4.65
CA ILE A 189 -10.82 -13.04 -5.57
C ILE A 189 -10.48 -13.72 -6.90
N ALA A 190 -10.95 -13.14 -8.01
CA ALA A 190 -10.60 -13.56 -9.36
C ALA A 190 -10.58 -12.35 -10.30
N ASP A 191 -9.59 -12.33 -11.20
CA ASP A 191 -9.41 -11.26 -12.20
C ASP A 191 -9.43 -9.86 -11.59
N ASP A 192 -8.69 -9.69 -10.49
CA ASP A 192 -8.57 -8.46 -9.69
C ASP A 192 -9.90 -7.94 -9.12
N LYS A 193 -10.90 -8.82 -8.97
CA LYS A 193 -12.18 -8.52 -8.34
C LYS A 193 -12.46 -9.44 -7.18
N ALA A 194 -12.86 -8.87 -6.05
CA ALA A 194 -13.38 -9.63 -4.91
C ALA A 194 -14.90 -9.79 -5.06
N TYR A 195 -15.37 -11.04 -5.04
CA TYR A 195 -16.77 -11.43 -5.05
C TYR A 195 -17.15 -11.84 -3.63
N ILE A 196 -17.84 -10.96 -2.92
CA ILE A 196 -18.09 -11.06 -1.48
C ILE A 196 -19.56 -11.35 -1.25
N VAL A 197 -19.87 -12.50 -0.67
CA VAL A 197 -21.25 -12.87 -0.29
C VAL A 197 -21.45 -12.68 1.20
N TYR A 198 -22.63 -12.23 1.60
CA TYR A 198 -22.99 -12.01 3.01
C TYR A 198 -24.51 -12.04 3.20
N GLU A 199 -24.96 -12.31 4.43
CA GLU A 199 -26.36 -12.13 4.81
C GLU A 199 -26.59 -10.68 5.26
N ALA A 200 -27.78 -10.16 5.00
CA ALA A 200 -28.15 -8.80 5.32
C ALA A 200 -29.64 -8.63 5.56
N ASN A 201 -29.99 -7.51 6.21
CA ASN A 201 -31.34 -7.03 6.34
C ASN A 201 -31.40 -5.50 6.32
N ASP A 202 -32.55 -4.95 5.90
CA ASP A 202 -32.76 -3.50 5.78
C ASP A 202 -33.59 -2.93 6.96
N VAL A 203 -33.81 -3.70 8.02
CA VAL A 203 -34.75 -3.37 9.11
C VAL A 203 -34.02 -2.90 10.36
N GLN A 204 -33.05 -3.69 10.87
CA GLN A 204 -32.35 -3.40 12.11
C GLN A 204 -30.97 -4.07 12.19
N ALA A 205 -30.14 -3.58 13.11
CA ALA A 205 -28.83 -4.16 13.44
C ALA A 205 -28.96 -5.58 14.00
N GLY A 206 -27.93 -6.39 13.77
CA GLY A 206 -27.89 -7.79 14.17
C GLY A 206 -28.53 -8.75 13.18
N GLU A 207 -28.63 -9.98 13.63
CA GLU A 207 -29.14 -11.14 12.91
C GLU A 207 -29.91 -12.05 13.87
N ASN A 208 -30.97 -12.69 13.37
CA ASN A 208 -31.75 -13.64 14.15
C ASN A 208 -32.51 -14.59 13.20
N SER A 209 -32.39 -15.89 13.45
CA SER A 209 -33.11 -16.92 12.68
C SER A 209 -34.64 -16.75 12.65
N SER A 210 -35.24 -16.03 13.60
CA SER A 210 -36.68 -15.73 13.60
C SER A 210 -37.11 -14.61 12.65
N TRP A 211 -36.18 -13.87 12.05
CA TRP A 211 -36.48 -12.73 11.18
C TRP A 211 -36.61 -13.20 9.73
N ASP A 212 -37.84 -13.29 9.23
CA ASP A 212 -38.13 -13.74 7.86
C ASP A 212 -37.76 -12.74 6.74
N TYR A 213 -37.12 -11.63 7.09
CA TYR A 213 -36.69 -10.59 6.15
C TYR A 213 -35.18 -10.56 5.89
N ILE A 214 -34.41 -11.50 6.47
CA ILE A 214 -32.97 -11.64 6.18
C ILE A 214 -32.81 -12.23 4.77
N TYR A 215 -31.96 -11.61 3.98
CA TYR A 215 -31.66 -11.93 2.59
C TYR A 215 -30.14 -12.12 2.40
N CYS A 216 -29.70 -12.78 1.33
CA CYS A 216 -28.28 -12.80 0.97
C CYS A 216 -28.00 -11.89 -0.23
N ALA A 217 -26.81 -11.30 -0.22
CA ALA A 217 -26.32 -10.43 -1.28
C ALA A 217 -24.86 -10.72 -1.61
N MET A 218 -24.46 -10.35 -2.82
CA MET A 218 -23.09 -10.37 -3.28
C MET A 218 -22.64 -8.95 -3.66
N THR A 219 -21.47 -8.56 -3.20
CA THR A 219 -20.80 -7.32 -3.58
C THR A 219 -19.54 -7.64 -4.38
N ILE A 220 -19.31 -6.87 -5.45
CA ILE A 220 -18.12 -6.95 -6.28
C ILE A 220 -17.28 -5.71 -6.03
N VAL A 221 -16.03 -5.92 -5.61
CA VAL A 221 -15.04 -4.86 -5.36
C VAL A 221 -13.91 -5.01 -6.36
N ASP A 222 -13.61 -3.93 -7.08
CA ASP A 222 -12.35 -3.80 -7.82
C ASP A 222 -11.23 -3.56 -6.82
N ILE A 223 -10.29 -4.51 -6.70
CA ILE A 223 -9.26 -4.47 -5.65
C ILE A 223 -8.12 -3.51 -5.96
N GLN A 224 -7.97 -3.10 -7.23
CA GLN A 224 -6.93 -2.16 -7.66
C GLN A 224 -7.32 -0.72 -7.27
N THR A 225 -8.59 -0.39 -7.44
CA THR A 225 -9.15 0.92 -7.12
C THR A 225 -9.75 0.98 -5.72
N ASN A 226 -9.93 -0.18 -5.07
CA ASN A 226 -10.60 -0.35 -3.78
C ASN A 226 -12.02 0.23 -3.81
N LYS A 227 -12.80 -0.07 -4.86
CA LYS A 227 -14.15 0.47 -5.06
C LYS A 227 -15.18 -0.63 -5.24
N VAL A 228 -16.32 -0.46 -4.58
CA VAL A 228 -17.52 -1.26 -4.83
C VAL A 228 -18.07 -0.94 -6.21
N GLU A 229 -18.08 -1.92 -7.09
CA GLU A 229 -18.63 -1.80 -8.45
C GLU A 229 -20.11 -2.16 -8.51
N LYS A 230 -20.51 -3.19 -7.78
CA LYS A 230 -21.84 -3.78 -7.89
C LYS A 230 -22.27 -4.45 -6.60
N ILE A 231 -23.56 -4.36 -6.30
CA ILE A 231 -24.22 -5.12 -5.23
C ILE A 231 -25.44 -5.81 -5.84
N VAL A 232 -25.59 -7.11 -5.61
CA VAL A 232 -26.68 -7.94 -6.14
C VAL A 232 -27.29 -8.75 -5.01
N LYS A 233 -28.57 -8.50 -4.71
CA LYS A 233 -29.35 -9.41 -3.85
C LYS A 233 -29.72 -10.64 -4.66
N PHE A 234 -29.44 -11.82 -4.14
CA PHE A 234 -29.68 -13.07 -4.89
C PHE A 234 -30.69 -13.99 -4.23
N SER A 235 -30.93 -13.88 -2.93
CA SER A 235 -31.94 -14.68 -2.23
C SER A 235 -32.75 -13.82 -1.26
N LYS A 236 -34.03 -14.14 -1.07
CA LYS A 236 -34.89 -13.62 -0.01
C LYS A 236 -36.08 -14.57 0.21
N SER A 237 -36.78 -14.38 1.33
CA SER A 237 -38.06 -15.05 1.63
C SER A 237 -39.02 -15.03 0.44
N LEU A 238 -39.59 -16.20 0.11
CA LEU A 238 -40.57 -16.38 -0.99
C LEU A 238 -40.08 -15.94 -2.38
N GLN A 239 -38.76 -15.86 -2.61
CA GLN A 239 -38.24 -15.55 -3.94
C GLN A 239 -38.55 -16.67 -4.92
N GLN A 240 -39.17 -16.29 -6.04
CA GLN A 240 -39.45 -17.18 -7.16
C GLN A 240 -38.25 -17.25 -8.11
N TYR A 241 -37.88 -18.48 -8.47
CA TYR A 241 -36.94 -18.84 -9.53
C TYR A 241 -37.71 -19.59 -10.63
N ASP A 242 -37.08 -19.80 -11.78
CA ASP A 242 -37.74 -20.46 -12.92
C ASP A 242 -38.16 -21.90 -12.60
N ASN A 243 -37.41 -22.59 -11.74
CA ASN A 243 -37.63 -24.00 -11.39
C ASN A 243 -38.13 -24.26 -9.96
N ASP A 244 -38.05 -23.28 -9.06
CA ASP A 244 -38.47 -23.46 -7.66
C ASP A 244 -38.86 -22.12 -6.99
N THR A 245 -39.40 -22.16 -5.79
CA THR A 245 -39.66 -20.97 -4.96
C THR A 245 -39.13 -21.23 -3.56
N LEU A 246 -38.32 -20.30 -3.06
CA LEU A 246 -37.83 -20.41 -1.69
C LEU A 246 -39.01 -20.41 -0.71
N PRO A 247 -38.92 -21.18 0.39
CA PRO A 247 -39.93 -21.13 1.43
C PRO A 247 -40.00 -19.72 2.05
N LYS A 248 -41.06 -19.48 2.81
CA LYS A 248 -41.08 -18.33 3.70
C LYS A 248 -39.92 -18.48 4.68
N GLY A 249 -39.15 -17.41 4.89
CA GLY A 249 -38.15 -17.40 5.95
C GLY A 249 -36.86 -16.67 5.60
N CYS A 250 -35.89 -16.76 6.52
CA CYS A 250 -34.58 -16.14 6.33
C CYS A 250 -33.75 -16.93 5.32
N THR A 251 -32.89 -16.22 4.60
CA THR A 251 -31.79 -16.81 3.83
C THR A 251 -30.47 -16.26 4.35
N PHE A 252 -29.54 -17.11 4.74
CA PHE A 252 -28.41 -16.73 5.60
C PHE A 252 -27.24 -17.73 5.46
N VAL A 253 -26.09 -17.41 6.05
CA VAL A 253 -24.81 -18.15 5.93
C VAL A 253 -24.37 -18.44 4.48
N PRO A 254 -24.21 -17.42 3.62
CA PRO A 254 -23.82 -17.66 2.24
C PRO A 254 -22.35 -18.04 2.11
N ARG A 255 -22.04 -18.91 1.16
CA ARG A 255 -20.67 -19.34 0.80
C ARG A 255 -20.43 -19.23 -0.69
N ILE A 256 -19.20 -19.02 -1.11
CA ILE A 256 -18.84 -18.81 -2.51
C ILE A 256 -17.56 -19.58 -2.88
N VAL A 257 -17.53 -20.09 -4.10
CA VAL A 257 -16.35 -20.73 -4.68
C VAL A 257 -16.23 -20.40 -6.17
N LYS A 258 -15.00 -20.23 -6.67
CA LYS A 258 -14.75 -20.20 -8.11
C LYS A 258 -14.92 -21.63 -8.65
N LYS A 259 -16.00 -21.85 -9.40
CA LYS A 259 -16.32 -23.17 -9.99
C LYS A 259 -15.47 -23.40 -11.23
N ASP A 260 -15.35 -22.38 -12.08
CA ASP A 260 -14.53 -22.36 -13.29
C ASP A 260 -14.20 -20.90 -13.66
N ASP A 261 -13.53 -20.67 -14.79
CA ASP A 261 -13.13 -19.33 -15.23
C ASP A 261 -14.30 -18.42 -15.61
N ALA A 262 -15.49 -18.97 -15.85
CA ALA A 262 -16.68 -18.19 -16.21
C ALA A 262 -17.68 -18.05 -15.05
N THR A 263 -17.58 -18.90 -14.03
CA THR A 263 -18.67 -19.13 -13.08
C THR A 263 -18.20 -19.08 -11.63
N MET A 264 -18.85 -18.24 -10.83
CA MET A 264 -18.84 -18.36 -9.37
C MET A 264 -20.05 -19.18 -8.93
N ARG A 265 -19.86 -20.14 -8.02
CA ARG A 265 -20.97 -20.84 -7.38
C ARG A 265 -21.19 -20.30 -5.98
N VAL A 266 -22.43 -19.96 -5.67
CA VAL A 266 -22.84 -19.45 -4.37
C VAL A 266 -23.79 -20.44 -3.71
N TYR A 267 -23.58 -20.70 -2.43
CA TYR A 267 -24.46 -21.48 -1.55
C TYR A 267 -25.09 -20.58 -0.50
N PHE A 268 -26.25 -20.96 0.02
CA PHE A 268 -26.87 -20.32 1.19
C PHE A 268 -27.91 -21.24 1.83
N SER A 269 -28.17 -21.06 3.13
CA SER A 269 -29.24 -21.78 3.82
C SER A 269 -30.54 -20.97 3.80
N SER A 270 -31.67 -21.66 3.68
CA SER A 270 -33.01 -21.09 3.80
C SER A 270 -33.79 -21.81 4.90
N GLU A 271 -34.34 -21.07 5.86
CA GLU A 271 -35.05 -21.60 7.04
C GLU A 271 -36.33 -20.82 7.29
N ASP A 272 -37.46 -21.53 7.43
CA ASP A 272 -38.75 -20.93 7.83
C ASP A 272 -38.80 -20.77 9.37
N PRO A 273 -38.97 -19.53 9.89
CA PRO A 273 -39.13 -19.31 11.32
C PRO A 273 -40.24 -20.19 11.92
N GLY A 274 -39.82 -21.11 12.80
CA GLY A 274 -40.71 -22.04 13.51
C GLY A 274 -40.82 -23.44 12.90
N ASN A 275 -40.45 -23.64 11.63
CA ASN A 275 -40.34 -24.95 10.99
C ASN A 275 -38.89 -25.17 10.53
N ARG A 276 -37.97 -25.06 11.51
CA ARG A 276 -36.54 -24.76 11.34
C ARG A 276 -35.67 -25.85 10.66
N GLU A 277 -36.27 -26.75 9.88
CA GLU A 277 -35.57 -27.69 9.00
C GLU A 277 -35.06 -26.93 7.77
N SER A 278 -33.83 -26.43 7.84
CA SER A 278 -33.23 -25.65 6.76
C SER A 278 -32.90 -26.52 5.54
N HIS A 279 -32.95 -25.90 4.36
CA HIS A 279 -32.38 -26.45 3.13
C HIS A 279 -31.22 -25.56 2.68
N THR A 280 -30.09 -26.19 2.34
CA THR A 280 -28.98 -25.48 1.69
C THR A 280 -29.18 -25.50 0.17
N TYR A 281 -29.21 -24.31 -0.43
CA TYR A 281 -29.34 -24.12 -1.86
C TYR A 281 -28.01 -23.66 -2.47
N TYR A 282 -27.88 -23.80 -3.79
CA TYR A 282 -26.85 -23.17 -4.58
C TYR A 282 -27.40 -22.55 -5.87
N ILE A 283 -26.69 -21.54 -6.35
CA ILE A 283 -26.97 -20.77 -7.56
C ILE A 283 -25.65 -20.32 -8.19
N ASP A 284 -25.58 -20.38 -9.52
CA ASP A 284 -24.39 -19.98 -10.26
C ASP A 284 -24.49 -18.49 -10.67
N TYR A 285 -23.34 -17.82 -10.67
CA TYR A 285 -23.15 -16.45 -11.14
C TYR A 285 -22.20 -16.45 -12.32
N ASP A 286 -22.69 -15.98 -13.45
CA ASP A 286 -21.92 -15.81 -14.68
C ASP A 286 -21.13 -14.51 -14.61
N ILE A 287 -19.80 -14.63 -14.63
CA ILE A 287 -18.86 -13.52 -14.48
C ILE A 287 -18.99 -12.52 -15.64
N ALA A 288 -19.15 -13.02 -16.87
CA ALA A 288 -19.16 -12.19 -18.07
C ALA A 288 -20.41 -11.30 -18.18
N SER A 289 -21.60 -11.86 -17.99
CA SER A 289 -22.87 -11.11 -17.98
C SER A 289 -23.11 -10.39 -16.67
N GLY A 290 -22.42 -10.80 -15.61
CA GLY A 290 -22.52 -10.28 -14.26
C GLY A 290 -23.87 -10.58 -13.61
N LYS A 291 -24.47 -11.74 -13.88
CA LYS A 291 -25.82 -12.11 -13.41
C LYS A 291 -25.81 -13.48 -12.76
N PHE A 292 -26.68 -13.65 -11.77
CA PHE A 292 -27.06 -14.97 -11.27
C PHE A 292 -27.98 -15.67 -12.27
N ASP A 293 -27.92 -17.00 -12.27
CA ASP A 293 -28.87 -17.86 -12.96
C ASP A 293 -30.31 -17.60 -12.48
N ASN A 294 -31.27 -17.97 -13.33
CA ASN A 294 -32.68 -17.93 -12.94
C ASN A 294 -33.16 -19.21 -12.27
N ASN A 295 -32.34 -20.27 -12.25
CA ASN A 295 -32.64 -21.55 -11.62
C ASN A 295 -31.84 -21.70 -10.32
N ILE A 296 -32.43 -22.38 -9.35
CA ILE A 296 -31.81 -22.67 -8.05
C ILE A 296 -31.88 -24.17 -7.76
N TYR A 297 -30.90 -24.69 -7.02
CA TYR A 297 -30.81 -26.12 -6.74
C TYR A 297 -30.50 -26.37 -5.28
N LYS A 298 -30.89 -27.53 -4.76
CA LYS A 298 -30.55 -27.96 -3.40
C LYS A 298 -29.21 -28.68 -3.40
N LEU A 299 -28.34 -28.33 -2.45
CA LEU A 299 -27.11 -29.07 -2.20
C LEU A 299 -27.46 -30.46 -1.67
N GLN A 300 -26.74 -31.48 -2.12
CA GLN A 300 -26.92 -32.85 -1.64
C GLN A 300 -25.87 -33.25 -0.60
N LEU A 301 -26.25 -34.10 0.34
CA LEU A 301 -25.38 -34.80 1.26
C LEU A 301 -25.21 -36.26 0.79
N MET A 302 -23.98 -36.74 0.71
CA MET A 302 -23.70 -38.15 0.48
C MET A 302 -23.91 -38.94 1.77
N THR A 303 -24.73 -39.99 1.70
CA THR A 303 -24.96 -40.94 2.80
C THR A 303 -24.63 -42.36 2.34
N PRO A 304 -24.47 -43.32 3.26
CA PRO A 304 -24.32 -44.74 2.88
C PRO A 304 -25.49 -45.29 2.05
N GLN A 305 -26.67 -44.65 2.11
CA GLN A 305 -27.87 -45.04 1.35
C GLN A 305 -27.99 -44.31 0.00
N GLY A 306 -27.10 -43.36 -0.29
CA GLY A 306 -27.11 -42.54 -1.51
C GLY A 306 -27.19 -41.04 -1.21
N LYS A 307 -27.39 -40.24 -2.26
CA LYS A 307 -27.50 -38.78 -2.13
C LYS A 307 -28.89 -38.39 -1.61
N VAL A 308 -28.92 -37.50 -0.63
CA VAL A 308 -30.13 -36.87 -0.09
C VAL A 308 -29.96 -35.35 -0.08
N ASP A 309 -31.03 -34.58 0.05
CA ASP A 309 -30.91 -33.13 0.25
C ASP A 309 -30.15 -32.84 1.55
N PHE A 310 -29.27 -31.84 1.54
CA PHE A 310 -28.58 -31.41 2.75
C PHE A 310 -29.56 -30.70 3.68
N THR A 311 -29.91 -31.37 4.78
CA THR A 311 -30.78 -30.84 5.84
C THR A 311 -30.21 -31.17 7.23
N PRO A 312 -30.59 -30.43 8.28
CA PRO A 312 -30.18 -30.74 9.65
C PRO A 312 -30.51 -32.18 10.07
N THR A 313 -31.70 -32.68 9.74
CA THR A 313 -32.12 -34.03 10.12
C THR A 313 -31.22 -35.11 9.49
N GLU A 314 -30.91 -35.00 8.20
CA GLU A 314 -30.06 -35.98 7.52
C GLU A 314 -28.61 -35.90 8.02
N TYR A 315 -28.11 -34.70 8.31
CA TYR A 315 -26.77 -34.53 8.86
C TYR A 315 -26.64 -35.13 10.28
N VAL A 316 -27.64 -34.94 11.15
CA VAL A 316 -27.67 -35.56 12.49
C VAL A 316 -27.68 -37.08 12.41
N LYS A 317 -28.50 -37.66 11.54
CA LYS A 317 -28.54 -39.12 11.34
C LYS A 317 -27.17 -39.66 10.94
N LEU A 318 -26.46 -38.96 10.06
CA LEU A 318 -25.12 -39.34 9.63
C LEU A 318 -24.12 -39.35 10.79
N THR A 319 -24.13 -38.30 11.62
CA THR A 319 -23.26 -38.21 12.81
C THR A 319 -23.57 -39.28 13.86
N GLN A 320 -24.85 -39.52 14.15
CA GLN A 320 -25.26 -40.57 15.09
C GLN A 320 -24.90 -41.96 14.57
N ALA A 321 -25.04 -42.21 13.26
CA ALA A 321 -24.64 -43.46 12.63
C ALA A 321 -23.12 -43.69 12.70
N ALA A 322 -22.32 -42.61 12.70
CA ALA A 322 -20.88 -42.67 12.92
C ALA A 322 -20.48 -42.85 14.41
N GLY A 323 -21.45 -42.78 15.34
CA GLY A 323 -21.23 -42.95 16.77
C GLY A 323 -20.75 -41.70 17.51
N ASN A 324 -20.81 -40.53 16.86
CA ASN A 324 -20.41 -39.25 17.46
C ASN A 324 -21.55 -38.65 18.31
N ALA A 325 -21.19 -37.98 19.41
CA ALA A 325 -22.14 -37.35 20.30
C ALA A 325 -22.62 -36.00 19.74
N CYS A 326 -23.93 -35.86 19.57
CA CYS A 326 -24.58 -34.60 19.22
C CYS A 326 -26.00 -34.55 19.81
N TYR A 327 -26.56 -33.36 19.96
CA TYR A 327 -27.99 -33.25 20.24
C TYR A 327 -28.82 -33.63 19.00
N PRO A 328 -30.10 -34.02 19.15
CA PRO A 328 -30.95 -34.46 18.05
C PRO A 328 -31.90 -33.36 17.54
N GLU A 329 -31.48 -32.09 17.51
CA GLU A 329 -32.29 -31.00 16.97
C GLU A 329 -32.34 -31.04 15.44
N SER A 330 -33.45 -30.57 14.88
CA SER A 330 -33.74 -30.56 13.42
C SER A 330 -33.44 -29.20 12.78
N HIS A 331 -32.54 -28.41 13.36
CA HIS A 331 -32.25 -27.07 12.84
C HIS A 331 -30.77 -26.69 12.92
N SER A 332 -30.42 -25.60 12.23
CA SER A 332 -29.12 -24.95 12.30
C SER A 332 -27.91 -25.72 11.74
N ALA A 333 -28.09 -26.49 10.66
CA ALA A 333 -26.98 -27.05 9.89
C ALA A 333 -26.59 -26.11 8.72
N TYR A 334 -25.29 -25.83 8.59
CA TYR A 334 -24.75 -24.82 7.69
C TYR A 334 -23.41 -25.25 7.07
N LEU A 335 -23.09 -24.62 5.95
CA LEU A 335 -21.74 -24.62 5.38
C LEU A 335 -20.92 -23.50 6.04
N PHE A 336 -19.73 -23.81 6.50
CA PHE A 336 -18.77 -22.86 7.06
C PHE A 336 -17.64 -22.61 6.06
N ASP A 337 -16.38 -22.84 6.37
CA ASP A 337 -15.30 -22.39 5.48
C ASP A 337 -15.04 -23.39 4.35
N ILE A 338 -15.04 -22.89 3.11
CA ILE A 338 -14.62 -23.61 1.90
C ILE A 338 -13.14 -23.33 1.70
N PHE A 339 -12.34 -24.36 1.46
CA PHE A 339 -10.91 -24.21 1.19
C PHE A 339 -10.40 -25.29 0.23
N ASP A 340 -9.31 -24.99 -0.47
CA ASP A 340 -8.68 -25.89 -1.43
C ASP A 340 -7.43 -26.54 -0.80
N TYR A 341 -7.29 -27.85 -0.97
CA TYR A 341 -6.06 -28.58 -0.64
C TYR A 341 -5.85 -29.72 -1.63
N ASP A 342 -4.66 -29.78 -2.24
CA ASP A 342 -4.27 -30.79 -3.24
C ASP A 342 -5.30 -30.97 -4.39
N GLY A 343 -5.87 -29.86 -4.85
CA GLY A 343 -6.88 -29.85 -5.92
C GLY A 343 -8.27 -30.33 -5.50
N VAL A 344 -8.49 -30.61 -4.21
CA VAL A 344 -9.80 -30.99 -3.65
C VAL A 344 -10.40 -29.81 -2.91
N LYS A 345 -11.69 -29.57 -3.16
CA LYS A 345 -12.49 -28.56 -2.45
C LYS A 345 -13.09 -29.15 -1.18
N TYR A 346 -12.53 -28.75 -0.05
CA TYR A 346 -13.03 -29.10 1.27
C TYR A 346 -14.03 -28.06 1.77
N ILE A 347 -14.88 -28.48 2.69
CA ILE A 347 -15.85 -27.63 3.36
C ILE A 347 -16.01 -28.08 4.81
N THR A 348 -16.00 -27.09 5.70
CA THR A 348 -16.38 -27.29 7.10
C THR A 348 -17.89 -27.28 7.21
N LEU A 349 -18.47 -28.34 7.79
CA LEU A 349 -19.89 -28.39 8.11
C LEU A 349 -20.10 -28.07 9.59
N ASN A 350 -21.06 -27.21 9.89
CA ASN A 350 -21.44 -26.87 11.25
C ASN A 350 -22.92 -27.19 11.49
N ASN A 351 -23.24 -27.73 12.67
CA ASN A 351 -24.59 -27.74 13.21
C ASN A 351 -24.59 -27.12 14.61
N PHE A 352 -24.90 -25.83 14.66
CA PHE A 352 -24.85 -25.01 15.87
C PHE A 352 -25.78 -25.53 16.97
N ALA A 353 -26.99 -25.98 16.62
CA ALA A 353 -27.95 -26.46 17.60
C ALA A 353 -27.43 -27.71 18.31
N ASN A 354 -26.76 -28.58 17.54
CA ASN A 354 -26.39 -29.91 17.98
C ASN A 354 -24.98 -30.05 18.53
N GLY A 355 -24.15 -29.01 18.43
CA GLY A 355 -22.76 -29.09 18.86
C GLY A 355 -21.95 -30.03 17.97
N GLN A 356 -22.19 -29.99 16.66
CA GLN A 356 -21.71 -31.00 15.70
C GLN A 356 -20.96 -30.32 14.57
N ASN A 357 -19.73 -30.76 14.28
CA ASN A 357 -18.95 -30.30 13.14
C ASN A 357 -18.42 -31.47 12.31
N ALA A 358 -17.99 -31.19 11.08
CA ALA A 358 -17.31 -32.18 10.25
C ALA A 358 -16.40 -31.54 9.20
N LEU A 359 -15.32 -32.26 8.87
CA LEU A 359 -14.62 -32.09 7.61
C LEU A 359 -15.39 -32.83 6.52
N ALA A 360 -15.72 -32.13 5.44
CA ALA A 360 -16.32 -32.72 4.25
C ALA A 360 -15.60 -32.24 2.98
N LYS A 361 -15.86 -32.91 1.86
CA LYS A 361 -15.40 -32.50 0.53
C LYS A 361 -16.57 -32.40 -0.43
N PHE A 362 -16.46 -31.51 -1.41
CA PHE A 362 -17.37 -31.50 -2.55
C PHE A 362 -17.03 -32.61 -3.55
N ASN A 363 -18.02 -33.06 -4.30
CA ASN A 363 -17.79 -33.76 -5.56
C ASN A 363 -17.34 -32.80 -6.67
N ASP A 364 -16.86 -33.31 -7.79
CA ASP A 364 -16.36 -32.49 -8.92
C ASP A 364 -17.38 -31.47 -9.44
N SER A 365 -18.66 -31.83 -9.45
CA SER A 365 -19.75 -30.94 -9.88
C SER A 365 -20.10 -29.87 -8.86
N LEU A 366 -19.55 -29.91 -7.65
CA LEU A 366 -19.84 -29.00 -6.52
C LEU A 366 -21.33 -28.95 -6.14
N ASP A 367 -22.06 -30.05 -6.34
CA ASP A 367 -23.50 -30.19 -6.07
C ASP A 367 -23.81 -31.15 -4.90
N CYS A 368 -22.78 -31.81 -4.37
CA CYS A 368 -22.89 -32.77 -3.30
C CYS A 368 -21.66 -32.72 -2.39
N VAL A 369 -21.89 -32.82 -1.08
CA VAL A 369 -20.83 -32.92 -0.07
C VAL A 369 -20.78 -34.33 0.53
N GLU A 370 -19.58 -34.83 0.77
CA GLU A 370 -19.30 -36.10 1.44
C GLU A 370 -18.55 -35.83 2.75
N VAL A 371 -19.10 -36.28 3.88
CA VAL A 371 -18.42 -36.19 5.17
C VAL A 371 -17.25 -37.15 5.21
N ILE A 372 -16.08 -36.62 5.60
CA ILE A 372 -14.84 -37.37 5.77
C ILE A 372 -14.67 -37.78 7.23
N GLY A 373 -14.83 -36.83 8.15
CA GLY A 373 -14.67 -37.06 9.59
C GLY A 373 -15.50 -36.08 10.41
N HIS A 374 -16.15 -36.60 11.45
CA HIS A 374 -16.87 -35.78 12.42
C HIS A 374 -15.91 -35.23 13.48
N ILE A 375 -16.14 -33.98 13.87
CA ILE A 375 -15.25 -33.17 14.71
C ILE A 375 -16.08 -32.52 15.80
N GLY A 376 -15.52 -32.41 17.01
CA GLY A 376 -16.22 -31.80 18.13
C GLY A 376 -17.23 -32.72 18.78
N GLU A 377 -17.92 -32.20 19.78
CA GLU A 377 -18.94 -32.92 20.55
C GLU A 377 -20.08 -32.01 21.00
N GLY A 378 -21.29 -32.57 21.01
CA GLY A 378 -22.49 -31.97 21.58
C GLY A 378 -22.99 -32.77 22.77
N THR A 379 -22.61 -32.34 23.97
CA THR A 379 -23.00 -32.94 25.25
C THR A 379 -23.30 -31.85 26.29
N THR A 380 -23.74 -32.26 27.49
CA THR A 380 -23.94 -31.32 28.60
C THR A 380 -22.63 -30.71 29.11
N ALA A 381 -21.49 -31.37 28.87
CA ALA A 381 -20.18 -30.91 29.33
C ALA A 381 -19.50 -29.98 28.31
N ILE A 382 -19.66 -30.27 27.02
CA ILE A 382 -19.03 -29.55 25.91
C ILE A 382 -20.05 -29.38 24.78
N LYS A 383 -20.10 -28.21 24.16
CA LYS A 383 -20.93 -27.99 22.98
C LYS A 383 -20.15 -27.17 21.95
N THR A 384 -19.37 -27.87 21.13
CA THR A 384 -18.58 -27.23 20.07
C THR A 384 -19.46 -26.77 18.92
N THR A 385 -19.43 -25.48 18.59
CA THR A 385 -20.22 -24.86 17.53
C THR A 385 -19.32 -24.43 16.38
N GLU A 386 -19.19 -23.15 16.08
CA GLU A 386 -18.43 -22.64 14.94
C GLU A 386 -16.98 -23.12 14.95
N SER A 387 -16.47 -23.56 13.80
CA SER A 387 -15.14 -24.16 13.71
C SER A 387 -14.40 -23.71 12.46
N ALA A 388 -13.07 -23.77 12.52
CA ALA A 388 -12.21 -23.74 11.35
C ALA A 388 -11.34 -24.99 11.31
N ILE A 389 -10.95 -25.41 10.11
CA ILE A 389 -10.19 -26.63 9.85
C ILE A 389 -9.14 -26.31 8.80
N MET A 390 -7.91 -26.80 8.99
CA MET A 390 -6.87 -26.74 7.98
C MET A 390 -6.10 -28.06 7.89
N CYS A 391 -5.54 -28.34 6.71
CA CYS A 391 -4.52 -29.36 6.54
C CYS A 391 -3.12 -28.75 6.70
N LYS A 392 -2.28 -29.41 7.49
CA LYS A 392 -0.88 -29.06 7.71
C LYS A 392 0.00 -29.54 6.56
N ASN A 393 1.21 -29.00 6.48
CA ASN A 393 2.19 -29.35 5.44
C ASN A 393 2.65 -30.81 5.52
N ASP A 394 2.52 -31.46 6.67
CA ASP A 394 2.85 -32.88 6.88
C ASP A 394 1.68 -33.84 6.53
N GLY A 395 0.54 -33.30 6.07
CA GLY A 395 -0.67 -34.06 5.70
C GLY A 395 -1.61 -34.35 6.88
N THR A 396 -1.23 -33.98 8.12
CA THR A 396 -2.13 -34.06 9.27
C THR A 396 -3.07 -32.85 9.32
N TRP A 397 -4.08 -32.90 10.18
CA TRP A 397 -5.18 -31.95 10.24
C TRP A 397 -5.32 -31.34 11.63
N MET A 398 -5.75 -30.08 11.65
CA MET A 398 -6.00 -29.31 12.85
C MET A 398 -7.33 -28.57 12.73
N SER A 399 -8.08 -28.53 13.82
CA SER A 399 -9.30 -27.75 13.95
C SER A 399 -9.29 -26.92 15.22
N ILE A 400 -9.83 -25.71 15.13
CA ILE A 400 -10.20 -24.87 16.27
C ILE A 400 -11.73 -24.74 16.30
N LEU A 401 -12.31 -24.87 17.50
CA LEU A 401 -13.73 -25.01 17.73
C LEU A 401 -14.14 -24.01 18.82
N ARG A 402 -15.14 -23.20 18.51
CA ARG A 402 -15.86 -22.42 19.52
C ARG A 402 -16.65 -23.38 20.41
N ASP A 403 -16.64 -23.16 21.72
CA ASP A 403 -17.43 -23.96 22.67
C ASP A 403 -18.40 -23.06 23.46
N GLU A 404 -19.69 -23.43 23.43
CA GLU A 404 -20.77 -22.70 24.12
C GLU A 404 -20.86 -23.03 25.62
N ARG A 405 -19.88 -23.75 26.15
CA ARG A 405 -19.80 -24.18 27.55
C ARG A 405 -18.53 -23.72 28.26
N SER A 406 -17.55 -23.17 27.55
CA SER A 406 -16.30 -22.68 28.09
C SER A 406 -15.94 -21.28 27.59
N ASP A 407 -15.00 -20.67 28.29
CA ASP A 407 -14.47 -19.33 28.02
C ASP A 407 -13.24 -19.37 27.10
N SER A 408 -13.02 -20.48 26.39
CA SER A 408 -11.83 -20.76 25.57
C SER A 408 -12.23 -21.49 24.28
N TYR A 409 -11.44 -21.33 23.22
CA TYR A 409 -11.55 -22.21 22.06
C TYR A 409 -10.96 -23.59 22.37
N MET A 410 -11.50 -24.60 21.72
CA MET A 410 -11.08 -26.00 21.82
C MET A 410 -10.37 -26.40 20.54
N PHE A 411 -9.38 -27.28 20.64
CA PHE A 411 -8.59 -27.79 19.53
C PHE A 411 -8.79 -29.28 19.37
N SER A 412 -8.80 -29.74 18.12
CA SER A 412 -8.88 -31.15 17.76
C SER A 412 -7.94 -31.43 16.59
N TYR A 413 -7.31 -32.60 16.62
CA TYR A 413 -6.25 -32.98 15.68
C TYR A 413 -6.58 -34.33 15.04
N SER A 414 -6.11 -34.54 13.81
CA SER A 414 -6.30 -35.81 13.10
C SER A 414 -5.12 -36.11 12.19
N ASP A 415 -4.67 -37.37 12.15
CA ASP A 415 -3.61 -37.80 11.22
C ASP A 415 -4.12 -37.94 9.78
N ASP A 416 -5.42 -38.19 9.60
CA ASP A 416 -6.02 -38.60 8.31
C ASP A 416 -7.27 -37.81 7.91
N GLY A 417 -7.73 -36.88 8.76
CA GLY A 417 -8.94 -36.09 8.57
C GLY A 417 -10.23 -36.88 8.85
N VAL A 418 -10.14 -38.18 9.19
CA VAL A 418 -11.28 -39.07 9.48
C VAL A 418 -11.46 -39.20 10.98
N LYS A 419 -10.39 -39.55 11.70
CA LYS A 419 -10.42 -39.76 13.16
C LYS A 419 -9.83 -38.58 13.89
N TRP A 420 -10.66 -37.91 14.67
CA TRP A 420 -10.30 -36.69 15.37
C TRP A 420 -10.09 -36.94 16.86
N SER A 421 -9.13 -36.24 17.44
CA SER A 421 -8.91 -36.25 18.88
C SER A 421 -10.08 -35.60 19.61
N GLN A 422 -10.25 -35.95 20.87
CA GLN A 422 -11.19 -35.25 21.75
C GLN A 422 -10.84 -33.76 21.83
N PRO A 423 -11.82 -32.85 21.71
CA PRO A 423 -11.56 -31.41 21.81
C PRO A 423 -10.95 -31.05 23.17
N ALA A 424 -9.88 -30.27 23.16
CA ALA A 424 -9.19 -29.83 24.37
C ALA A 424 -8.74 -28.37 24.27
N VAL A 425 -8.59 -27.69 25.41
CA VAL A 425 -7.99 -26.35 25.46
C VAL A 425 -6.49 -26.45 25.16
N ASP A 426 -5.95 -25.44 24.49
CA ASP A 426 -4.52 -25.28 24.21
C ASP A 426 -3.98 -23.99 24.89
N ASP A 427 -2.67 -23.79 24.89
CA ASP A 427 -2.00 -22.62 25.48
C ASP A 427 -2.19 -21.34 24.63
N VAL A 428 -2.87 -21.45 23.49
CA VAL A 428 -3.28 -20.36 22.61
C VAL A 428 -4.80 -20.24 22.55
N ALA A 429 -5.32 -19.04 22.28
CA ALA A 429 -6.76 -18.78 22.18
C ALA A 429 -7.58 -19.11 23.44
N PHE A 430 -6.94 -19.15 24.62
CA PHE A 430 -7.58 -19.55 25.88
C PHE A 430 -8.38 -18.43 26.58
N THR A 431 -8.30 -17.17 26.11
CA THR A 431 -9.00 -16.02 26.74
C THR A 431 -10.27 -15.61 26.00
N GLY A 432 -10.81 -16.48 25.16
CA GLY A 432 -11.92 -16.16 24.28
C GLY A 432 -12.59 -17.38 23.68
N SER A 433 -13.90 -17.31 23.46
CA SER A 433 -14.67 -18.20 22.59
C SER A 433 -15.79 -17.44 21.86
N ALA A 434 -15.64 -16.12 21.67
CA ALA A 434 -16.80 -15.28 21.39
C ALA A 434 -17.15 -15.07 19.91
N THR A 435 -16.34 -15.55 18.96
CA THR A 435 -16.60 -15.39 17.51
C THR A 435 -16.20 -16.66 16.75
N LYS A 436 -16.57 -16.76 15.46
CA LYS A 436 -16.05 -17.82 14.60
C LYS A 436 -14.52 -17.67 14.49
N PRO A 437 -13.73 -18.69 14.85
CA PRO A 437 -12.29 -18.67 14.62
C PRO A 437 -11.97 -18.92 13.14
N THR A 438 -10.76 -18.59 12.68
CA THR A 438 -10.27 -19.03 11.36
C THR A 438 -8.95 -19.79 11.49
N LEU A 439 -8.70 -20.69 10.54
CA LEU A 439 -7.45 -21.40 10.37
C LEU A 439 -7.15 -21.51 8.88
N ASP A 440 -6.00 -20.98 8.48
CA ASP A 440 -5.63 -20.85 7.08
C ASP A 440 -4.18 -21.34 6.88
N ASN A 441 -3.92 -22.05 5.79
CA ASN A 441 -2.58 -22.44 5.36
C ASN A 441 -2.27 -21.78 4.03
N PHE A 442 -1.43 -20.75 4.05
CA PHE A 442 -1.05 -20.00 2.86
C PHE A 442 0.44 -20.16 2.58
N TYR A 443 0.78 -20.89 1.50
CA TYR A 443 2.16 -21.21 1.13
C TYR A 443 3.00 -21.84 2.24
N GLY A 444 2.37 -22.70 3.07
CA GLY A 444 3.03 -23.43 4.14
C GLY A 444 3.22 -22.63 5.43
N GLN A 445 2.77 -21.38 5.49
CA GLN A 445 2.62 -20.60 6.72
C GLN A 445 1.19 -20.74 7.23
N TYR A 446 1.04 -21.01 8.52
CA TYR A 446 -0.26 -21.12 9.16
C TYR A 446 -0.69 -19.77 9.74
N PHE A 447 -1.97 -19.46 9.58
CA PHE A 447 -2.61 -18.29 10.17
C PHE A 447 -3.84 -18.71 10.96
N MET A 448 -4.09 -18.00 12.06
CA MET A 448 -5.24 -18.24 12.93
C MET A 448 -5.84 -16.91 13.34
N SER A 449 -7.17 -16.78 13.28
CA SER A 449 -7.85 -15.65 13.90
C SER A 449 -8.84 -16.08 14.96
N TRP A 450 -8.93 -15.28 16.03
CA TRP A 450 -9.84 -15.52 17.14
C TRP A 450 -10.07 -14.23 17.93
N ALA A 451 -11.22 -14.13 18.60
CA ALA A 451 -11.54 -13.02 19.50
C ALA A 451 -11.62 -13.45 20.96
N ASP A 452 -11.27 -12.51 21.83
CA ASP A 452 -11.45 -12.61 23.28
C ASP A 452 -12.94 -12.71 23.68
N ASN A 453 -13.22 -13.06 24.94
CA ASN A 453 -14.60 -13.25 25.41
C ASN A 453 -15.48 -11.99 25.31
N SER A 454 -14.87 -10.81 25.28
CA SER A 454 -15.59 -9.54 25.15
C SER A 454 -15.92 -9.16 23.70
N ARG A 455 -15.39 -9.90 22.71
CA ARG A 455 -15.41 -9.54 21.27
C ARG A 455 -14.78 -8.18 20.97
N SER A 456 -14.04 -7.61 21.93
CA SER A 456 -13.44 -6.29 21.79
C SER A 456 -12.02 -6.36 21.23
N CYS A 457 -11.40 -7.54 21.28
CA CYS A 457 -10.07 -7.79 20.76
C CYS A 457 -10.09 -8.99 19.81
N MET A 458 -9.88 -8.74 18.52
CA MET A 458 -9.61 -9.77 17.52
C MET A 458 -8.11 -9.87 17.28
N ARG A 459 -7.59 -11.09 17.27
CA ARG A 459 -6.18 -11.38 16.97
C ARG A 459 -6.11 -12.19 15.69
N PHE A 460 -5.14 -11.86 14.85
CA PHE A 460 -4.73 -12.61 13.67
C PHE A 460 -3.26 -12.96 13.87
N MET A 461 -3.01 -14.25 14.02
CA MET A 461 -1.74 -14.82 14.42
C MET A 461 -1.15 -15.65 13.30
N THR A 462 0.16 -15.89 13.38
CA THR A 462 0.94 -16.69 12.43
C THR A 462 1.73 -17.76 13.16
N SER A 463 1.99 -18.88 12.49
CA SER A 463 2.87 -19.93 12.99
C SER A 463 3.51 -20.71 11.84
N SER A 464 4.79 -21.07 11.98
CA SER A 464 5.51 -21.90 10.99
C SER A 464 5.35 -23.41 11.26
N ASP A 465 4.93 -23.78 12.47
CA ASP A 465 4.82 -25.16 12.96
C ASP A 465 3.42 -25.54 13.43
N ALA A 466 2.49 -24.57 13.47
CA ALA A 466 1.14 -24.67 14.03
C ALA A 466 1.11 -24.86 15.55
N GLU A 467 2.24 -24.68 16.24
CA GLU A 467 2.37 -24.83 17.69
C GLU A 467 2.72 -23.47 18.34
N GLN A 468 3.71 -22.77 17.79
CA GLN A 468 4.15 -21.47 18.28
C GLN A 468 3.51 -20.34 17.48
N TRP A 469 2.63 -19.58 18.14
CA TRP A 469 1.83 -18.54 17.51
C TRP A 469 2.29 -17.13 17.88
N THR A 470 2.39 -16.26 16.88
CA THR A 470 2.78 -14.85 17.04
C THR A 470 1.70 -13.93 16.49
N ASP A 471 1.35 -12.87 17.24
CA ASP A 471 0.42 -11.86 16.74
C ASP A 471 0.99 -11.12 15.54
N VAL A 472 0.24 -11.14 14.45
CA VAL A 472 0.51 -10.28 13.30
C VAL A 472 -0.42 -9.09 13.34
N VAL A 473 -1.73 -9.28 13.45
CA VAL A 473 -2.66 -8.16 13.51
C VAL A 473 -3.50 -8.27 14.77
N THR A 474 -3.67 -7.16 15.49
CA THR A 474 -4.59 -7.06 16.61
C THR A 474 -5.53 -5.90 16.36
N VAL A 475 -6.83 -6.18 16.35
CA VAL A 475 -7.87 -5.17 16.15
C VAL A 475 -8.64 -5.02 17.46
N TYR A 476 -8.62 -3.80 18.00
CA TYR A 476 -9.54 -3.40 19.07
C TYR A 476 -10.75 -2.71 18.46
N SER A 477 -11.95 -3.21 18.77
CA SER A 477 -13.19 -2.62 18.29
C SER A 477 -14.16 -2.38 19.44
N PRO A 478 -14.61 -1.13 19.70
CA PRO A 478 -15.55 -0.83 20.78
C PRO A 478 -16.97 -1.32 20.47
N THR A 479 -17.28 -1.58 19.20
CA THR A 479 -18.61 -2.02 18.74
C THR A 479 -18.60 -3.41 18.12
N THR A 480 -17.42 -3.92 17.72
CA THR A 480 -17.01 -5.31 17.38
C THR A 480 -16.37 -5.47 15.98
N PHE A 481 -15.44 -6.42 15.86
CA PHE A 481 -14.84 -6.96 14.62
C PHE A 481 -14.94 -8.48 14.73
N GLN A 482 -15.78 -9.11 13.91
CA GLN A 482 -16.18 -10.51 14.12
C GLN A 482 -16.28 -11.27 12.79
N TYR A 483 -16.29 -12.60 12.89
CA TYR A 483 -16.50 -13.50 11.74
C TYR A 483 -15.63 -13.14 10.53
N PRO A 484 -14.31 -13.00 10.73
CA PRO A 484 -13.45 -12.71 9.60
C PRO A 484 -13.39 -13.94 8.68
N THR A 485 -13.06 -13.66 7.44
CA THR A 485 -12.66 -14.65 6.44
C THR A 485 -11.44 -14.08 5.72
N PHE A 486 -10.50 -14.93 5.30
CA PHE A 486 -9.25 -14.51 4.65
C PHE A 486 -9.05 -15.23 3.32
N GLU A 487 -8.46 -14.54 2.36
CA GLU A 487 -8.09 -15.12 1.06
C GLU A 487 -6.72 -14.61 0.65
N LEU A 488 -5.90 -15.52 0.11
CA LEU A 488 -4.61 -15.19 -0.49
C LEU A 488 -4.80 -14.95 -1.98
N TYR A 489 -4.42 -13.76 -2.46
CA TYR A 489 -4.45 -13.44 -3.89
C TYR A 489 -3.27 -12.55 -4.25
N ASN A 490 -2.57 -12.89 -5.34
CA ASN A 490 -1.37 -12.17 -5.79
C ASN A 490 -0.35 -11.90 -4.67
N ASN A 491 -0.12 -12.92 -3.83
CA ASN A 491 0.78 -12.86 -2.68
C ASN A 491 0.35 -11.89 -1.56
N GLU A 492 -0.88 -11.40 -1.56
CA GLU A 492 -1.42 -10.55 -0.50
C GLU A 492 -2.59 -11.24 0.20
N ILE A 493 -2.78 -10.98 1.49
CA ILE A 493 -3.91 -11.54 2.25
C ILE A 493 -5.00 -10.48 2.38
N TYR A 494 -6.16 -10.79 1.84
CA TYR A 494 -7.36 -9.98 1.95
C TYR A 494 -8.26 -10.53 3.05
N TYR A 495 -9.19 -9.70 3.52
CA TYR A 495 -10.16 -10.12 4.53
C TYR A 495 -11.53 -9.49 4.32
N THR A 496 -12.55 -10.20 4.79
CA THR A 496 -13.85 -9.61 5.13
C THR A 496 -14.09 -9.74 6.61
N ALA A 497 -14.85 -8.83 7.23
CA ALA A 497 -15.29 -8.97 8.61
C ALA A 497 -16.64 -8.30 8.86
N THR A 498 -17.39 -8.83 9.81
CA THR A 498 -18.58 -8.17 10.35
C THR A 498 -18.17 -7.08 11.33
N MET A 499 -18.75 -5.89 11.18
CA MET A 499 -18.37 -4.68 11.91
C MET A 499 -19.55 -4.02 12.60
N GLY A 500 -19.24 -3.34 13.71
CA GLY A 500 -20.24 -2.63 14.51
C GLY A 500 -21.12 -3.60 15.31
N ASN A 501 -22.35 -3.24 15.67
CA ASN A 501 -23.31 -4.20 16.21
C ASN A 501 -23.91 -5.09 15.11
N LYS A 502 -23.03 -5.57 14.20
CA LYS A 502 -23.36 -6.29 12.98
C LYS A 502 -24.22 -5.46 12.05
N GLU A 503 -23.88 -4.19 11.90
CA GLU A 503 -24.57 -3.28 10.98
C GLU A 503 -24.06 -3.42 9.55
N THR A 504 -22.82 -3.90 9.37
CA THR A 504 -22.16 -3.93 8.08
C THR A 504 -21.08 -5.02 7.97
N ILE A 505 -20.68 -5.28 6.73
CA ILE A 505 -19.46 -6.00 6.37
C ILE A 505 -18.44 -5.00 5.83
N VAL A 506 -17.18 -5.20 6.21
CA VAL A 506 -16.03 -4.52 5.60
C VAL A 506 -15.18 -5.52 4.82
N PHE A 507 -14.52 -5.03 3.78
CA PHE A 507 -13.50 -5.75 3.02
C PHE A 507 -12.22 -4.94 3.03
N GLY A 508 -11.08 -5.59 3.22
CA GLY A 508 -9.80 -4.91 3.22
C GLY A 508 -8.65 -5.85 2.92
N LYS A 509 -7.46 -5.29 3.02
CA LYS A 509 -6.20 -6.01 2.86
C LYS A 509 -5.41 -5.95 4.16
N LEU A 510 -4.86 -7.08 4.59
CA LEU A 510 -3.90 -7.10 5.68
C LEU A 510 -2.58 -6.47 5.23
N PRO A 511 -1.85 -5.76 6.11
CA PRO A 511 -0.56 -5.19 5.78
C PRO A 511 0.53 -6.28 5.74
N LEU A 512 0.36 -7.28 4.88
CA LEU A 512 1.19 -8.46 4.71
C LEU A 512 1.27 -8.82 3.23
N LYS A 513 2.47 -9.19 2.79
CA LYS A 513 2.73 -9.71 1.45
C LYS A 513 3.65 -10.91 1.56
N TYR A 514 3.43 -11.94 0.76
CA TYR A 514 4.36 -13.03 0.57
C TYR A 514 5.42 -12.61 -0.46
N ASP A 515 6.69 -12.66 -0.09
CA ASP A 515 7.81 -12.35 -0.96
C ASP A 515 8.99 -13.29 -0.68
N ASN A 516 9.60 -13.81 -1.75
CA ASN A 516 10.81 -14.63 -1.69
C ASN A 516 10.83 -15.77 -0.63
N GLY A 517 9.69 -16.44 -0.44
CA GLY A 517 9.58 -17.59 0.47
C GLY A 517 9.11 -17.24 1.88
N TRP A 518 8.84 -15.96 2.18
CA TRP A 518 8.47 -15.50 3.51
C TRP A 518 7.32 -14.48 3.44
N TYR A 519 6.49 -14.43 4.48
CA TYR A 519 5.61 -13.29 4.66
C TYR A 519 6.40 -12.11 5.21
N VAL A 520 6.16 -10.95 4.63
CA VAL A 520 6.82 -9.70 4.91
C VAL A 520 5.79 -8.58 5.04
N ARG A 521 6.08 -7.61 5.90
CA ARG A 521 5.18 -6.49 6.18
C ARG A 521 5.81 -5.14 5.90
N GLN A 522 5.15 -4.27 5.16
CA GLN A 522 5.57 -2.87 5.02
C GLN A 522 5.18 -2.03 6.26
N LEU A 523 6.15 -1.54 7.04
CA LEU A 523 5.95 -0.42 7.98
C LEU A 523 5.59 0.85 7.20
N PRO A 524 4.72 1.72 7.74
CA PRO A 524 4.30 2.92 7.03
C PRO A 524 5.47 3.92 6.98
N PRO A 525 5.47 4.86 6.03
CA PRO A 525 6.36 6.01 6.12
C PRO A 525 6.11 6.76 7.44
N THR A 526 7.16 7.07 8.18
CA THR A 526 7.14 7.99 9.31
C THR A 526 6.68 9.39 8.86
N ASP A 527 6.21 10.24 9.79
CA ASP A 527 5.84 11.64 9.46
C ASP A 527 6.98 12.38 8.74
N ALA A 528 8.23 12.10 9.14
CA ALA A 528 9.40 12.64 8.45
C ALA A 528 9.49 12.13 7.00
N GLU A 529 9.27 10.83 6.75
CA GLU A 529 9.26 10.28 5.39
C GLU A 529 8.13 10.88 4.53
N ASN A 530 6.95 11.14 5.11
CA ASN A 530 5.85 11.82 4.42
C ASN A 530 6.20 13.28 4.06
N VAL A 531 6.93 13.98 4.94
CA VAL A 531 7.45 15.32 4.65
C VAL A 531 8.43 15.26 3.47
N PHE A 532 9.35 14.31 3.45
CA PHE A 532 10.36 14.23 2.39
C PHE A 532 9.82 13.68 1.06
N ALA A 533 8.79 12.83 1.07
CA ALA A 533 8.21 12.24 -0.14
C ALA A 533 7.62 13.28 -1.11
N ASN A 534 7.22 14.45 -0.61
CA ASN A 534 6.53 15.48 -1.38
C ASN A 534 7.41 16.69 -1.74
N ILE A 535 8.71 16.66 -1.44
CA ILE A 535 9.60 17.79 -1.70
C ILE A 535 10.25 17.65 -3.06
N THR A 536 9.98 18.61 -3.93
CA THR A 536 10.56 18.74 -5.27
C THR A 536 11.39 20.02 -5.39
N GLY A 537 12.14 20.17 -6.49
CA GLY A 537 12.93 21.38 -6.79
C GLY A 537 14.23 21.49 -6.01
N TYR A 538 14.88 20.35 -5.73
CA TYR A 538 16.23 20.36 -5.18
C TYR A 538 17.24 20.85 -6.21
N ASN A 539 18.21 21.64 -5.76
CA ASN A 539 19.42 21.87 -6.52
C ASN A 539 20.35 20.68 -6.35
N ARG A 540 20.80 20.10 -7.47
CA ARG A 540 21.72 18.98 -7.47
C ARG A 540 23.13 19.44 -7.12
N TYR A 541 23.80 18.66 -6.27
CA TYR A 541 25.22 18.75 -5.94
C TYR A 541 25.82 17.35 -6.13
N SER A 542 26.45 17.10 -7.28
CA SER A 542 26.93 15.75 -7.65
C SER A 542 28.38 15.47 -7.21
N ASP A 543 28.81 14.22 -7.39
CA ASP A 543 30.22 13.77 -7.32
C ASP A 543 30.91 13.83 -5.95
N ILE A 544 30.16 13.69 -4.86
CA ILE A 544 30.77 13.58 -3.53
C ILE A 544 31.36 12.18 -3.37
N THR A 545 32.67 12.08 -3.49
CA THR A 545 33.38 10.81 -3.27
C THR A 545 33.63 10.60 -1.78
N THR A 546 33.38 9.39 -1.27
CA THR A 546 33.76 9.01 0.09
C THR A 546 35.14 8.34 0.10
N ASN A 547 36.00 8.75 1.04
CA ASN A 547 37.42 8.37 1.06
C ASN A 547 37.69 6.88 1.41
N ARG A 548 36.65 6.03 1.56
CA ARG A 548 36.79 4.65 2.09
C ARG A 548 36.83 3.58 1.00
N ASP A 549 36.01 3.70 -0.03
CA ASP A 549 35.87 2.70 -1.10
C ASP A 549 35.62 3.33 -2.49
N GLY A 550 35.63 4.66 -2.60
CA GLY A 550 35.34 5.38 -3.84
C GLY A 550 33.84 5.49 -4.15
N THR A 551 32.96 5.15 -3.21
CA THR A 551 31.51 5.34 -3.34
C THR A 551 31.20 6.82 -3.59
N LYS A 552 30.32 7.08 -4.56
CA LYS A 552 29.86 8.41 -4.89
C LYS A 552 28.46 8.64 -4.35
N TYR A 553 28.27 9.77 -3.69
CA TYR A 553 26.96 10.28 -3.32
C TYR A 553 26.55 11.40 -4.28
N GLU A 554 25.29 11.34 -4.71
CA GLU A 554 24.58 12.48 -5.26
C GLU A 554 23.89 13.19 -4.10
N ALA A 555 24.24 14.46 -3.85
CA ALA A 555 23.57 15.28 -2.88
C ALA A 555 22.69 16.33 -3.54
N TYR A 556 21.77 16.86 -2.75
CA TYR A 556 20.69 17.71 -3.17
C TYR A 556 20.41 18.67 -2.04
N ILE A 557 20.28 19.97 -2.33
CA ILE A 557 19.96 20.99 -1.33
C ILE A 557 18.88 21.93 -1.85
N LYS A 558 17.98 22.32 -0.96
CA LYS A 558 16.92 23.27 -1.24
C LYS A 558 16.69 24.16 -0.03
N ARG A 559 16.19 25.37 -0.26
CA ARG A 559 15.51 26.16 0.78
C ARG A 559 14.16 26.67 0.31
N ASP A 560 13.29 26.96 1.27
CA ASP A 560 12.04 27.70 1.08
C ASP A 560 11.80 28.63 2.30
N ASP A 561 10.57 29.13 2.46
CA ASP A 561 10.17 29.99 3.57
C ASP A 561 10.19 29.30 4.95
N LYS A 562 10.21 27.97 4.99
CA LYS A 562 10.20 27.17 6.23
C LYS A 562 11.60 26.81 6.70
N GLY A 563 12.52 26.56 5.78
CA GLY A 563 13.90 26.22 6.13
C GLY A 563 14.70 25.57 5.02
N ILE A 564 15.66 24.74 5.44
CA ILE A 564 16.66 24.12 4.56
C ILE A 564 16.43 22.62 4.50
N TYR A 565 16.41 22.08 3.29
CA TYR A 565 16.28 20.67 3.00
C TYR A 565 17.57 20.15 2.39
N PHE A 566 18.02 19.01 2.88
CA PHE A 566 19.18 18.30 2.35
C PHE A 566 18.81 16.85 2.09
N LYS A 567 19.23 16.34 0.94
CA LYS A 567 19.10 14.93 0.58
C LYS A 567 20.43 14.44 0.02
N ALA A 568 20.84 13.21 0.34
CA ALA A 568 21.98 12.58 -0.30
C ALA A 568 21.75 11.09 -0.53
N ARG A 569 22.11 10.59 -1.72
CA ARG A 569 21.86 9.21 -2.15
C ARG A 569 23.09 8.58 -2.80
N THR A 570 23.25 7.27 -2.65
CA THR A 570 24.23 6.45 -3.37
C THR A 570 23.63 5.09 -3.75
N ASP A 571 24.18 4.43 -4.77
CA ASP A 571 23.83 3.10 -5.25
C ASP A 571 24.63 1.97 -4.57
N VAL A 572 25.09 2.22 -3.34
CA VAL A 572 25.78 1.22 -2.52
C VAL A 572 25.18 1.17 -1.13
N SER A 573 24.84 -0.03 -0.66
CA SER A 573 24.39 -0.27 0.72
C SER A 573 25.55 -0.29 1.72
N ASN A 574 26.01 0.88 2.14
CA ASN A 574 27.05 1.07 3.17
C ASN A 574 26.60 2.04 4.29
N LYS A 575 26.46 1.54 5.54
CA LYS A 575 26.15 2.39 6.71
C LYS A 575 27.38 3.15 7.25
N GLY A 576 28.58 2.70 6.88
CA GLY A 576 29.87 3.18 7.38
C GLY A 576 30.37 4.50 6.82
N ASP A 577 29.77 4.99 5.75
CA ASP A 577 30.19 6.22 5.09
C ASP A 577 29.85 7.46 5.91
N LYS A 578 30.73 8.46 5.82
CA LYS A 578 30.53 9.77 6.43
C LYS A 578 30.36 10.79 5.32
N ILE A 579 29.16 11.33 5.23
CA ILE A 579 28.86 12.53 4.47
C ILE A 579 28.62 13.68 5.46
N PHE A 580 28.98 14.88 5.05
CA PHE A 580 28.88 16.10 5.85
C PHE A 580 28.16 17.19 5.06
N LEU A 581 27.20 17.85 5.72
CA LEU A 581 26.62 19.12 5.27
C LEU A 581 27.11 20.21 6.22
N MET A 582 27.90 21.15 5.69
CA MET A 582 28.35 22.32 6.42
C MET A 582 27.51 23.52 6.01
N LEU A 583 26.95 24.24 7.00
CA LEU A 583 26.19 25.47 6.81
C LEU A 583 26.84 26.62 7.59
N ASP A 584 26.80 27.83 7.02
CA ASP A 584 27.30 29.06 7.61
C ASP A 584 26.35 30.21 7.27
N THR A 585 25.86 30.91 8.30
CA THR A 585 24.90 32.02 8.13
C THR A 585 25.57 33.39 7.96
N ASP A 586 26.88 33.49 8.16
CA ASP A 586 27.65 34.74 8.02
C ASP A 586 28.54 34.67 6.78
N GLY A 587 29.17 33.51 6.56
CA GLY A 587 30.08 33.24 5.46
C GLY A 587 31.40 34.01 5.57
N THR A 588 31.61 34.93 6.49
CA THR A 588 32.76 35.85 6.44
C THR A 588 34.05 35.32 7.09
N ALA A 589 34.01 34.29 7.94
CA ALA A 589 35.11 33.99 8.87
C ALA A 589 35.79 32.62 8.66
N THR A 590 37.12 32.59 8.60
CA THR A 590 37.92 31.34 8.47
C THR A 590 37.87 30.49 9.74
N GLY A 591 37.45 29.22 9.64
CA GLY A 591 37.40 28.27 10.76
C GLY A 591 35.99 28.04 11.33
N PHE A 592 35.85 27.19 12.36
CA PHE A 592 34.57 27.00 13.03
C PHE A 592 34.22 28.23 13.88
N THR A 593 33.06 28.82 13.65
CA THR A 593 32.54 29.99 14.36
C THR A 593 31.16 29.68 14.93
N PRO A 594 30.66 30.48 15.88
CA PRO A 594 29.29 30.36 16.36
C PRO A 594 28.19 30.59 15.30
N SER A 595 28.55 30.98 14.07
CA SER A 595 27.65 31.15 12.92
C SER A 595 27.67 29.97 11.95
N ASN A 596 28.51 28.95 12.21
CA ASN A 596 28.68 27.81 11.32
C ASN A 596 28.61 26.47 12.05
N PHE A 597 28.12 25.48 11.33
CA PHE A 597 27.81 24.19 11.91
C PHE A 597 27.69 23.07 10.88
N MET A 598 27.81 21.85 11.37
CA MET A 598 28.00 20.69 10.52
C MET A 598 27.10 19.53 10.92
N PHE A 599 26.37 18.97 9.95
CA PHE A 599 25.71 17.69 10.11
C PHE A 599 26.60 16.59 9.59
N LYS A 600 26.75 15.54 10.39
CA LYS A 600 27.52 14.35 10.11
C LYS A 600 26.57 13.17 10.06
N PHE A 601 26.64 12.39 9.01
CA PHE A 601 25.82 11.19 8.82
C PHE A 601 26.72 9.96 8.82
N GLN A 602 26.66 9.11 9.86
CA GLN A 602 27.56 7.93 10.00
C GLN A 602 26.91 6.80 10.80
N ASN A 603 27.03 5.53 10.35
CA ASN A 603 26.66 4.33 11.12
C ASN A 603 25.21 4.28 11.64
N GLY A 604 24.29 5.00 11.00
CA GLY A 604 22.89 5.15 11.47
C GLY A 604 22.69 6.31 12.43
N ASP A 605 23.76 6.91 12.95
CA ASP A 605 23.71 8.15 13.73
C ASP A 605 23.74 9.37 12.81
N ILE A 606 22.90 10.35 13.12
CA ILE A 606 23.03 11.71 12.60
C ILE A 606 23.43 12.59 13.77
N GLN A 607 24.57 13.24 13.61
CA GLN A 607 25.16 14.07 14.64
C GLN A 607 25.30 15.49 14.11
N TYR A 608 25.04 16.44 14.97
CA TYR A 608 25.31 17.84 14.73
C TYR A 608 26.58 18.24 15.48
N GLN A 609 27.46 19.00 14.85
CA GLN A 609 28.59 19.65 15.50
C GLN A 609 28.49 21.16 15.35
N GLY A 610 28.43 21.85 16.49
CA GLY A 610 28.46 23.31 16.57
C GLY A 610 28.74 23.80 17.99
N TYR A 611 28.55 25.10 18.22
CA TYR A 611 28.75 25.75 19.52
C TYR A 611 27.44 25.74 20.31
N TYR A 612 27.21 24.68 21.10
CA TYR A 612 25.99 24.55 21.91
C TYR A 612 26.07 25.31 23.26
N LYS A 613 27.24 25.87 23.59
CA LYS A 613 27.51 26.82 24.71
C LYS A 613 28.69 27.72 24.30
N ALA A 614 28.77 28.93 24.88
CA ALA A 614 29.92 29.84 24.67
C ALA A 614 31.25 29.08 24.88
N ASN A 615 31.98 28.87 23.78
CA ASN A 615 33.30 28.25 23.70
C ASN A 615 33.41 26.71 23.87
N THR A 616 32.30 25.94 23.87
CA THR A 616 32.38 24.46 23.91
C THR A 616 31.89 23.84 22.60
N ARG A 617 32.78 23.09 21.93
CA ARG A 617 32.52 22.36 20.67
C ARG A 617 32.37 20.86 20.93
N GLY A 618 31.40 20.22 20.30
CA GLY A 618 31.18 18.79 20.42
C GLY A 618 30.12 18.29 19.45
N TYR A 619 30.11 16.98 19.21
CA TYR A 619 29.01 16.33 18.50
C TYR A 619 27.86 16.07 19.47
N VAL A 620 26.66 16.48 19.09
CA VAL A 620 25.41 16.21 19.80
C VAL A 620 24.53 15.39 18.87
N ASN A 621 23.86 14.38 19.41
CA ASN A 621 22.90 13.59 18.64
C ASN A 621 21.70 14.48 18.28
N ILE A 622 21.30 14.53 17.01
CA ILE A 622 20.20 15.38 16.57
C ILE A 622 18.84 14.93 17.11
N ALA A 623 18.72 13.67 17.57
CA ALA A 623 17.52 13.16 18.23
C ALA A 623 17.14 13.96 19.49
N ALA A 624 18.07 14.74 20.05
CA ALA A 624 17.77 15.66 21.16
C ALA A 624 16.97 16.92 20.72
N TYR A 625 16.78 17.15 19.43
CA TYR A 625 16.16 18.35 18.87
C TYR A 625 14.93 18.00 18.03
N SER A 626 13.74 18.03 18.66
CA SER A 626 12.47 17.65 18.04
C SER A 626 12.03 18.51 16.84
N GLN A 627 12.64 19.67 16.64
CA GLN A 627 12.35 20.54 15.49
C GLN A 627 13.03 20.07 14.19
N LEU A 628 14.08 19.26 14.29
CA LEU A 628 14.76 18.71 13.12
C LEU A 628 14.03 17.45 12.66
N LEU A 629 13.75 17.36 11.36
CA LEU A 629 13.26 16.12 10.76
C LEU A 629 14.39 15.47 9.98
N PHE A 630 14.55 14.17 10.11
CA PHE A 630 15.56 13.44 9.35
C PHE A 630 15.09 12.02 9.06
N THR A 631 15.60 11.45 7.98
CA THR A 631 15.42 10.05 7.63
C THR A 631 16.73 9.48 7.09
N ARG A 632 16.96 8.18 7.29
CA ARG A 632 18.00 7.43 6.61
C ARG A 632 17.43 6.11 6.15
N LYS A 633 17.45 5.86 4.84
CA LYS A 633 17.01 4.61 4.22
C LYS A 633 18.22 3.86 3.69
N THR A 634 18.34 2.57 4.00
CA THR A 634 19.41 1.69 3.51
C THR A 634 18.81 0.46 2.82
N TYR A 635 18.74 0.48 1.49
CA TYR A 635 18.24 -0.60 0.65
C TYR A 635 19.30 -1.70 0.52
N PRO A 636 19.01 -2.94 0.94
CA PRO A 636 19.99 -4.03 0.93
C PRO A 636 20.45 -4.35 -0.50
N SER A 637 21.70 -4.80 -0.63
CA SER A 637 22.20 -5.32 -1.91
C SER A 637 21.55 -6.67 -2.21
N SER A 638 21.20 -6.90 -3.48
CA SER A 638 20.72 -8.18 -3.99
C SER A 638 21.68 -8.73 -5.04
N ALA A 639 21.39 -9.91 -5.59
CA ALA A 639 22.14 -10.44 -6.74
C ALA A 639 22.07 -9.53 -7.99
N GLN A 640 21.13 -8.57 -8.01
CA GLN A 640 20.81 -7.71 -9.15
C GLN A 640 21.15 -6.23 -8.89
N ASN A 641 21.41 -5.81 -7.64
CA ASN A 641 21.71 -4.41 -7.28
C ASN A 641 22.70 -4.34 -6.10
N LYS A 642 23.63 -3.38 -6.11
CA LYS A 642 24.57 -3.07 -5.00
C LYS A 642 23.88 -2.46 -3.76
N GLY A 643 22.57 -2.27 -3.81
CA GLY A 643 21.77 -1.64 -2.77
C GLY A 643 21.78 -0.12 -2.90
N VAL A 644 21.12 0.60 -2.00
CA VAL A 644 21.04 2.07 -2.05
C VAL A 644 21.16 2.62 -0.63
N ASN A 645 21.77 3.77 -0.44
CA ASN A 645 21.53 4.57 0.77
C ASN A 645 20.95 5.91 0.39
N GLU A 646 19.97 6.37 1.17
CA GLU A 646 19.40 7.70 1.09
C GLU A 646 19.39 8.33 2.49
N ILE A 647 19.69 9.62 2.54
CA ILE A 647 19.69 10.45 3.74
C ILE A 647 18.84 11.67 3.42
N SER A 648 17.90 12.03 4.29
CA SER A 648 17.17 13.29 4.20
C SER A 648 17.20 14.05 5.53
N LEU A 649 17.29 15.37 5.47
CA LEU A 649 17.32 16.26 6.62
C LEU A 649 16.53 17.54 6.29
N PHE A 650 15.70 17.99 7.23
CA PHE A 650 15.03 19.28 7.20
C PHE A 650 15.39 20.05 8.46
N ILE A 651 15.83 21.29 8.25
CA ILE A 651 16.27 22.22 9.26
C ILE A 651 15.37 23.45 9.17
N PRO A 652 14.35 23.59 10.04
CA PRO A 652 13.57 24.82 10.07
C PRO A 652 14.45 25.99 10.53
N TYR A 653 14.17 27.20 10.03
CA TYR A 653 14.92 28.40 10.44
C TYR A 653 14.92 28.61 11.96
N SER A 654 13.83 28.23 12.65
CA SER A 654 13.73 28.28 14.11
C SER A 654 14.76 27.40 14.84
N ALA A 655 15.23 26.33 14.21
CA ALA A 655 16.23 25.45 14.80
C ALA A 655 17.65 26.02 14.67
N LEU A 656 17.90 26.94 13.74
CA LEU A 656 19.24 27.48 13.50
C LEU A 656 19.81 28.23 14.70
N THR A 657 18.99 29.03 15.40
CA THR A 657 19.42 29.70 16.64
C THR A 657 19.64 28.75 17.81
N ILE A 658 18.99 27.58 17.80
CA ILE A 658 19.19 26.55 18.84
C ILE A 658 20.51 25.81 18.61
N LEU A 659 20.77 25.49 17.33
CA LEU A 659 21.98 24.81 16.91
C LEU A 659 23.20 25.74 17.02
N SER A 660 23.01 27.00 16.65
CA SER A 660 24.04 28.01 16.46
C SER A 660 23.54 29.32 17.12
N PRO A 661 23.76 29.52 18.42
CA PRO A 661 23.17 30.61 19.21
C PRO A 661 23.44 32.03 18.69
N ASP A 662 24.54 32.22 17.97
CA ASP A 662 24.92 33.50 17.37
C ASP A 662 24.61 33.55 15.85
N ALA A 663 23.90 32.55 15.30
CA ALA A 663 23.43 32.57 13.93
C ALA A 663 22.49 33.74 13.70
N LYS A 664 22.76 34.53 12.66
CA LYS A 664 21.83 35.53 12.17
C LYS A 664 20.83 34.80 11.26
N VAL A 665 19.69 34.46 11.83
CA VAL A 665 18.62 33.77 11.12
C VAL A 665 17.72 34.81 10.47
N ASP A 666 18.01 35.12 9.21
CA ASP A 666 17.14 35.89 8.35
C ASP A 666 16.73 34.99 7.17
N ALA A 667 15.42 34.74 7.03
CA ALA A 667 14.89 33.90 5.96
C ALA A 667 15.13 34.50 4.57
N ASP A 668 15.45 35.80 4.49
CA ASP A 668 15.83 36.49 3.26
C ASP A 668 17.35 36.54 3.03
N ALA A 669 18.17 36.22 4.04
CA ALA A 669 19.62 36.23 3.91
C ALA A 669 20.12 34.98 3.18
N ASP A 670 21.23 35.14 2.45
CA ASP A 670 21.92 34.04 1.80
C ASP A 670 22.53 33.07 2.82
N ILE A 671 22.52 31.77 2.49
CA ILE A 671 23.14 30.73 3.30
C ILE A 671 24.37 30.21 2.57
N TYR A 672 25.49 30.14 3.27
CA TYR A 672 26.72 29.61 2.69
C TYR A 672 26.88 28.13 3.07
N PHE A 673 27.31 27.30 2.13
CA PHE A 673 27.39 25.87 2.38
C PHE A 673 28.49 25.16 1.59
N THR A 674 28.83 23.95 2.05
CA THR A 674 29.60 22.95 1.31
C THR A 674 29.21 21.56 1.79
N ILE A 675 29.28 20.59 0.87
CA ILE A 675 28.94 19.19 1.12
C ILE A 675 30.17 18.36 0.76
N TYR A 676 30.55 17.40 1.61
CA TYR A 676 31.75 16.59 1.37
C TYR A 676 31.70 15.23 2.08
N GLY A 677 32.45 14.26 1.57
CA GLY A 677 32.72 12.98 2.22
C GLY A 677 34.03 13.01 3.00
N ALA A 678 34.18 12.22 4.08
CA ALA A 678 35.49 12.10 4.76
C ALA A 678 35.68 10.79 5.54
N ASN A 679 36.93 10.37 5.75
CA ASN A 679 37.25 9.39 6.79
C ASN A 679 38.57 9.70 7.51
N GLY A 680 38.51 10.53 8.56
CA GLY A 680 39.62 10.72 9.50
C GLY A 680 40.63 11.82 9.15
N SER A 681 40.72 12.30 7.91
CA SER A 681 41.69 13.35 7.50
C SER A 681 41.11 14.75 7.30
N PHE A 682 39.79 14.96 7.32
CA PHE A 682 39.16 16.25 6.96
C PHE A 682 39.68 16.84 5.63
N GLU A 683 40.15 16.03 4.69
CA GLU A 683 40.50 16.50 3.34
C GLU A 683 39.29 16.25 2.43
N SER A 684 38.82 17.31 1.75
CA SER A 684 37.61 17.30 0.92
C SER A 684 37.93 17.23 -0.57
N ASP A 685 37.37 16.24 -1.26
CA ASP A 685 37.32 16.15 -2.73
C ASP A 685 35.87 16.41 -3.19
N SER A 686 35.36 17.63 -3.00
CA SER A 686 34.02 18.01 -3.48
C SER A 686 34.06 19.23 -4.39
N SER A 687 33.34 19.14 -5.50
CA SER A 687 33.27 20.18 -6.53
C SER A 687 31.85 20.38 -7.03
N TYR A 688 31.49 21.61 -7.35
CA TYR A 688 30.23 21.95 -8.02
C TYR A 688 30.56 22.66 -9.33
N GLU A 689 30.13 22.11 -10.47
CA GLU A 689 30.44 22.65 -11.80
C GLU A 689 31.94 22.95 -12.03
N GLY A 690 32.81 22.10 -11.46
CA GLY A 690 34.28 22.28 -11.53
C GLY A 690 34.86 23.27 -10.51
N HIS A 691 34.03 23.94 -9.71
CA HIS A 691 34.48 24.76 -8.57
C HIS A 691 34.69 23.90 -7.33
N ASN A 692 35.93 23.82 -6.86
CA ASN A 692 36.28 23.03 -5.67
C ASN A 692 35.86 23.75 -4.39
N THR A 693 35.07 23.07 -3.56
CA THR A 693 34.64 23.58 -2.25
C THR A 693 35.43 22.92 -1.13
N VAL A 694 35.85 23.69 -0.13
CA VAL A 694 36.66 23.18 0.98
C VAL A 694 36.04 23.58 2.31
N TRP A 695 35.77 22.58 3.16
CA TRP A 695 35.02 22.75 4.42
C TRP A 695 35.63 23.76 5.41
N ASN A 696 36.94 24.02 5.38
CA ASN A 696 37.59 24.97 6.29
C ASN A 696 37.93 26.31 5.62
N ARG A 697 37.47 26.55 4.39
CA ARG A 697 37.73 27.78 3.63
C ARG A 697 36.41 28.38 3.15
N PRO A 698 35.78 29.26 3.95
CA PRO A 698 34.52 29.90 3.59
C PRO A 698 34.54 30.62 2.25
N SER A 699 35.70 31.15 1.83
CA SER A 699 35.87 31.79 0.50
C SER A 699 35.63 30.84 -0.67
N THR A 700 35.51 29.53 -0.43
CA THR A 700 35.21 28.51 -1.44
C THR A 700 33.81 27.93 -1.31
N TYR A 701 33.03 28.37 -0.31
CA TYR A 701 31.65 27.92 -0.14
C TYR A 701 30.78 28.35 -1.31
N LEU A 702 29.69 27.64 -1.48
CA LEU A 702 28.61 28.05 -2.36
C LEU A 702 27.62 28.90 -1.58
N VAL A 703 26.84 29.70 -2.32
CA VAL A 703 25.78 30.55 -1.79
C VAL A 703 24.45 29.94 -2.20
N LEU A 704 23.59 29.62 -1.24
CA LEU A 704 22.20 29.22 -1.45
C LEU A 704 21.30 30.44 -1.19
N THR A 705 20.81 31.05 -2.26
CA THR A 705 20.02 32.28 -2.21
C THR A 705 18.60 32.03 -1.73
N LYS A 706 17.91 33.08 -1.28
CA LYS A 706 16.49 33.00 -0.87
C LYS A 706 15.56 32.45 -1.95
N ASP A 707 15.89 32.67 -3.21
CA ASP A 707 15.14 32.20 -4.37
C ASP A 707 15.50 30.75 -4.75
N ASN A 708 16.21 30.05 -3.86
CA ASN A 708 16.65 28.66 -4.03
C ASN A 708 17.62 28.48 -5.21
N GLU A 709 18.48 29.46 -5.49
CA GLU A 709 19.57 29.34 -6.47
C GLU A 709 20.90 29.02 -5.79
N ILE A 710 21.73 28.20 -6.43
CA ILE A 710 23.14 28.01 -6.04
C ILE A 710 24.01 28.97 -6.84
N LYS A 711 24.86 29.74 -6.15
CA LYS A 711 25.90 30.58 -6.76
C LYS A 711 27.28 30.19 -6.24
N ILE A 712 28.27 30.23 -7.13
CA ILE A 712 29.67 30.23 -6.71
C ILE A 712 29.93 31.59 -6.04
N ARG A 713 30.50 31.54 -4.85
CA ARG A 713 30.80 32.73 -4.07
C ARG A 713 31.91 33.59 -4.67
#